data_AF-A0A936ERM5-F1
#
_entry.id   AF-A0A936ERM5-F1
#
_cell.length_a   1.000
_cell.length_b   1.000
_cell.length_c   1.000
_cell.angle_alpha   90.00
_cell.angle_beta   90.00
_cell.angle_gamma   90.00
#
_symmetry.space_group_name_H-M   'P 1'
#
loop_
_entity.id
_entity.type
_entity.pdbx_description
1 polymer ?
#
loop_
_entity_poly.entity_id
_entity_poly.type
_entity_poly.pdbx_seq_one_letter_code
_entity_poly.pdbx_strand_id
1 'polypeptide(L)'
;MLKIPSTSRECWLYGWDETRQTDSALRRQDPHAILLWLRSYRAEPEAMSALREALRRYGNDPGDLLRLDDEQVLQRVAAEVELGRIVVSGDALGGSVPGGGGAPPPPPPPPPPPPPPPPPPPPPPPPPPPPPPPEKPKGDLLVEVFDELGKPVTEEVEISASGPETLKQVTHTGNHTFKGVALGVYSVTAKVPKDLFDALSRNTSSTEVTDGGLGKARLEFKWLLNVVTPKIEVEYKVVLLDRGLSAHQPAGEAKLLTENVTYVQVSASESTGAPPYTAEGASFEAPNCEVFTDDKCTQPLAGKIKRADLFAGPVKLFLRAKTAGKFTAKLTMDPSGNGHVQVKPPATEEMGVVELKMLVHQHDIPAISNLTEDPDTEPVSTYHTKLKGKVLPDQIVLSDADKINPGRALHEQNAGHHGRAKLVVSKLDAGQWPAGTDDYEITLSAVGGLDLHGKEVDADLKALPFKLKVSALKANAETLWVEGKTAGAALRDTRLELGLDRAAGGLAKTPKARGDFGCFSVVKFESLKINYTKAADEHQAWDEAQKRFYININKKGDVPGRKIKFKARLSAKLAGVPLRFMLAPDKDNTKAANWNIDFPTDGKSGAADVKWKDVPAALKHVDKTARNRLLHLRAVTNANGEAEVELQLSRWGGDKFHPAVYIEQDPHLCKYVHGHADLGKREPKFAAVTPVQVWRKVFYQVTRPKDTAMAAMGGFDTSQRKIFLEPVFTNEKLMDASNFTVDPYRAAWQFEAGAGDKAMLCIGTHNDKKATDLFTVETKDKAPKFHIVVCDEQFDADGVQSDFVHFDFDNANKVARDVTLTSTSVPSHKLTMIDPPLQGGNLAIQAKWQQMTFAAGAWTTGAANDLPAANIKVLKTRGAKNQVNLTPPAAGVIDATHVVRVRLELKGANGPWAGWAPDGTVASVVKASSSDARMQDVAAHEMGHLFAKARVDSLAGIPDHKFFYQQRGGSGSHCAFGATWTADATAPALNPATAEERDAQGNGAGRYDDGKCIMFGIVAAAKVEWCKHCALDYLFHDMSKFH
;
A
#
# COMPACT_ATOMS: atom_id res chain seq x y z
N MET A 1 -23.62 28.95 9.55
CA MET A 1 -22.88 29.50 10.72
C MET A 1 -23.47 28.89 11.98
N LEU A 2 -22.64 28.66 13.00
CA LEU A 2 -22.99 28.21 14.36
C LEU A 2 -22.25 29.14 15.33
N LYS A 3 -22.84 29.47 16.47
CA LYS A 3 -22.13 30.17 17.56
C LYS A 3 -21.51 29.14 18.49
N ILE A 4 -20.33 29.40 19.02
CA ILE A 4 -19.82 28.72 20.21
C ILE A 4 -20.30 29.54 21.42
N PRO A 5 -21.17 29.01 22.29
CA PRO A 5 -21.50 29.67 23.55
C PRO A 5 -20.31 29.55 24.51
N SER A 6 -19.81 30.68 25.01
CA SER A 6 -18.84 30.76 26.11
C SER A 6 -19.11 32.03 26.91
N THR A 7 -18.78 32.02 28.20
CA THR A 7 -18.99 33.17 29.10
C THR A 7 -17.96 34.28 28.93
N SER A 8 -17.00 34.15 28.01
CA SER A 8 -15.81 35.02 27.93
C SER A 8 -15.60 35.76 26.60
N ARG A 9 -15.99 35.19 25.45
CA ARG A 9 -15.82 35.78 24.09
C ARG A 9 -16.90 35.28 23.15
N GLU A 10 -17.24 36.06 22.13
CA GLU A 10 -18.03 35.56 20.99
C GLU A 10 -17.14 34.86 19.96
N CYS A 11 -17.55 33.68 19.50
CA CYS A 11 -16.88 32.94 18.44
C CYS A 11 -17.88 32.19 17.55
N TRP A 12 -17.58 32.12 16.25
CA TRP A 12 -18.48 31.59 15.23
C TRP A 12 -17.77 30.56 14.33
N LEU A 13 -18.50 29.50 13.96
CA LEU A 13 -18.06 28.41 13.09
C LEU A 13 -18.91 28.34 11.82
N TYR A 14 -18.29 28.21 10.64
CA TYR A 14 -19.03 28.05 9.38
C TYR A 14 -18.27 27.27 8.32
N GLY A 15 -19.02 26.62 7.41
CA GLY A 15 -18.45 25.99 6.22
C GLY A 15 -17.90 27.02 5.23
N TRP A 16 -16.85 26.65 4.50
CA TRP A 16 -16.20 27.51 3.51
C TRP A 16 -17.07 27.79 2.26
N ASP A 17 -16.93 29.00 1.70
CA ASP A 17 -17.71 29.56 0.60
C ASP A 17 -16.80 30.52 -0.20
N GLU A 18 -16.71 30.33 -1.53
CA GLU A 18 -15.85 31.13 -2.41
C GLU A 18 -16.25 32.61 -2.51
N THR A 19 -17.51 32.94 -2.18
CA THR A 19 -18.04 34.31 -2.28
C THR A 19 -17.58 35.24 -1.14
N ARG A 20 -16.91 34.73 -0.11
CA ARG A 20 -16.59 35.47 1.13
C ARG A 20 -15.08 35.51 1.44
N GLN A 21 -14.30 36.05 0.50
CA GLN A 21 -12.82 36.03 0.56
C GLN A 21 -12.17 36.87 1.69
N THR A 22 -12.92 37.68 2.43
CA THR A 22 -12.36 38.81 3.19
C THR A 22 -11.84 38.49 4.60
N ASP A 23 -12.25 37.41 5.25
CA ASP A 23 -11.87 37.12 6.66
C ASP A 23 -10.62 36.23 6.75
N SER A 24 -9.48 36.78 6.30
CA SER A 24 -8.26 36.01 5.97
C SER A 24 -7.24 35.82 7.11
N ALA A 25 -7.58 36.22 8.35
CA ALA A 25 -6.64 36.25 9.48
C ALA A 25 -6.13 34.88 9.94
N LEU A 26 -6.90 33.81 9.72
CA LEU A 26 -6.71 32.50 10.35
C LEU A 26 -5.96 31.44 9.51
N ARG A 27 -5.74 31.67 8.20
CA ARG A 27 -5.07 30.72 7.30
C ARG A 27 -3.54 30.59 7.50
N ARG A 28 -3.01 30.98 8.66
CA ARG A 28 -1.56 30.97 8.98
C ARG A 28 -1.25 30.75 10.47
N GLN A 29 -1.87 29.77 11.14
CA GLN A 29 -1.41 29.34 12.47
C GLN A 29 -1.19 27.82 12.54
N ASP A 30 -0.32 27.41 13.45
CA ASP A 30 0.05 26.03 13.76
C ASP A 30 -1.20 25.22 14.21
N PRO A 31 -1.46 24.03 13.64
CA PRO A 31 -2.51 23.13 14.12
C PRO A 31 -2.44 22.85 15.64
N HIS A 32 -1.24 22.88 16.23
CA HIS A 32 -1.07 22.76 17.68
C HIS A 32 -1.67 23.95 18.44
N ALA A 33 -1.54 25.17 17.94
CA ALA A 33 -2.14 26.37 18.54
C ALA A 33 -3.67 26.34 18.44
N ILE A 34 -4.21 25.90 17.28
CA ILE A 34 -5.66 25.72 17.08
C ILE A 34 -6.21 24.66 18.05
N LEU A 35 -5.52 23.54 18.23
CA LEU A 35 -5.93 22.49 19.17
C LEU A 35 -5.80 22.93 20.65
N LEU A 36 -4.77 23.68 21.02
CA LEU A 36 -4.63 24.26 22.36
C LEU A 36 -5.74 25.28 22.66
N TRP A 37 -6.09 26.13 21.70
CA TRP A 37 -7.23 27.05 21.82
C TRP A 37 -8.56 26.29 21.95
N LEU A 38 -8.81 25.31 21.09
CA LEU A 38 -10.02 24.47 21.16
C LEU A 38 -10.14 23.77 22.53
N ARG A 39 -9.04 23.24 23.08
CA ARG A 39 -9.03 22.58 24.41
C ARG A 39 -9.48 23.49 25.55
N SER A 40 -9.43 24.82 25.43
CA SER A 40 -9.98 25.72 26.46
C SER A 40 -11.50 25.58 26.65
N TYR A 41 -12.23 25.21 25.59
CA TYR A 41 -13.68 24.96 25.61
C TYR A 41 -14.06 23.55 26.07
N ARG A 42 -13.09 22.67 26.37
CA ARG A 42 -13.37 21.25 26.72
C ARG A 42 -14.21 21.10 28.00
N ALA A 43 -14.24 22.11 28.86
CA ALA A 43 -15.05 22.15 30.07
C ALA A 43 -16.46 22.77 29.87
N GLU A 44 -16.79 23.29 28.69
CA GLU A 44 -18.06 23.94 28.37
C GLU A 44 -18.95 22.99 27.52
N PRO A 45 -20.00 22.35 28.08
CA PRO A 45 -20.77 21.33 27.36
C PRO A 45 -21.50 21.85 26.12
N GLU A 46 -21.96 23.12 26.15
CA GLU A 46 -22.61 23.76 25.00
C GLU A 46 -21.62 24.03 23.86
N ALA A 47 -20.39 24.44 24.17
CA ALA A 47 -19.32 24.58 23.19
C ALA A 47 -18.95 23.24 22.56
N MET A 48 -18.80 22.18 23.36
CA MET A 48 -18.57 20.82 22.85
C MET A 48 -19.73 20.32 21.97
N SER A 49 -20.98 20.66 22.30
CA SER A 49 -22.15 20.37 21.46
C SER A 49 -22.11 21.13 20.12
N ALA A 50 -21.78 22.42 20.14
CA ALA A 50 -21.60 23.24 18.94
C ALA A 50 -20.47 22.75 18.03
N LEU A 51 -19.38 22.23 18.63
CA LEU A 51 -18.24 21.63 17.92
C LEU A 51 -18.61 20.29 17.27
N ARG A 52 -19.36 19.41 17.95
CA ARG A 52 -19.90 18.17 17.36
C ARG A 52 -20.88 18.49 16.22
N GLU A 53 -21.74 19.49 16.37
CA GLU A 53 -22.65 19.95 15.32
C GLU A 53 -21.92 20.59 14.12
N ALA A 54 -20.78 21.26 14.35
CA ALA A 54 -19.94 21.79 13.28
C ALA A 54 -19.30 20.67 12.45
N LEU A 55 -18.77 19.61 13.09
CA LEU A 55 -18.32 18.40 12.38
C LEU A 55 -19.46 17.75 11.57
N ARG A 56 -20.67 17.66 12.16
CA ARG A 56 -21.82 17.06 11.47
C ARG A 56 -22.31 17.86 10.26
N ARG A 57 -22.15 19.19 10.26
CA ARG A 57 -22.63 20.08 9.16
C ARG A 57 -21.59 20.38 8.10
N TYR A 58 -20.31 20.41 8.44
CA TYR A 58 -19.25 20.93 7.57
C TYR A 58 -18.01 20.03 7.48
N GLY A 59 -17.93 18.97 8.29
CA GLY A 59 -16.81 18.03 8.30
C GLY A 59 -16.92 16.94 7.23
N ASN A 60 -15.79 16.44 6.75
CA ASN A 60 -15.73 15.45 5.67
C ASN A 60 -15.99 13.99 6.11
N ASP A 61 -16.02 13.72 7.42
CA ASP A 61 -16.42 12.43 8.02
C ASP A 61 -17.35 12.66 9.24
N PRO A 62 -18.68 12.66 9.06
CA PRO A 62 -19.65 12.77 10.14
C PRO A 62 -19.91 11.41 10.84
N GLY A 63 -19.02 10.43 10.71
CA GLY A 63 -19.10 9.12 11.36
C GLY A 63 -19.30 9.20 12.87
N ASP A 64 -20.08 8.25 13.40
CA ASP A 64 -20.80 8.29 14.69
C ASP A 64 -20.18 9.17 15.79
N LEU A 65 -20.57 10.45 15.79
CA LEU A 65 -20.08 11.49 16.69
C LEU A 65 -20.53 11.27 18.15
N LEU A 66 -21.38 10.28 18.46
CA LEU A 66 -21.74 9.90 19.83
C LEU A 66 -20.73 8.94 20.47
N ARG A 67 -19.87 8.29 19.67
CA ARG A 67 -18.83 7.36 20.14
C ARG A 67 -17.46 8.01 20.37
N LEU A 68 -17.29 9.28 19.98
CA LEU A 68 -16.05 10.03 20.15
C LEU A 68 -16.00 10.68 21.54
N ASP A 69 -14.85 10.58 22.23
CA ASP A 69 -14.59 11.43 23.39
C ASP A 69 -14.35 12.90 22.97
N ASP A 70 -14.38 13.83 23.94
CA ASP A 70 -14.25 15.26 23.63
C ASP A 70 -12.88 15.65 23.05
N GLU A 71 -11.80 14.94 23.41
CA GLU A 71 -10.46 15.19 22.87
C GLU A 71 -10.40 14.78 21.39
N GLN A 72 -11.02 13.65 21.03
CA GLN A 72 -11.16 13.21 19.63
C GLN A 72 -11.99 14.18 18.79
N VAL A 73 -13.03 14.81 19.37
CA VAL A 73 -13.81 15.86 18.70
C VAL A 73 -12.97 17.12 18.48
N LEU A 74 -12.23 17.57 19.48
CA LEU A 74 -11.37 18.76 19.39
C LEU A 74 -10.27 18.57 18.34
N GLN A 75 -9.66 17.38 18.28
CA GLN A 75 -8.69 17.02 17.25
C GLN A 75 -9.30 16.96 15.85
N ARG A 76 -10.52 16.43 15.70
CA ARG A 76 -11.24 16.44 14.42
C ARG A 76 -11.60 17.86 13.97
N VAL A 77 -12.06 18.75 14.86
CA VAL A 77 -12.35 20.14 14.49
C VAL A 77 -11.06 20.87 14.09
N ALA A 78 -9.95 20.68 14.83
CA ALA A 78 -8.65 21.26 14.46
C ALA A 78 -8.23 20.86 13.03
N ALA A 79 -8.37 19.58 12.66
CA ALA A 79 -8.05 19.10 11.33
C ALA A 79 -9.00 19.61 10.23
N GLU A 80 -10.30 19.75 10.50
CA GLU A 80 -11.26 20.33 9.53
C GLU A 80 -11.07 21.85 9.36
N VAL A 81 -10.50 22.54 10.36
CA VAL A 81 -10.08 23.96 10.28
C VAL A 81 -8.75 24.10 9.54
N GLU A 82 -7.76 23.25 9.81
CA GLU A 82 -6.48 23.19 9.07
C GLU A 82 -6.70 22.95 7.57
N LEU A 83 -7.61 22.03 7.24
CA LEU A 83 -8.02 21.72 5.87
C LEU A 83 -8.98 22.78 5.28
N GLY A 84 -9.24 23.87 6.00
CA GLY A 84 -9.97 25.05 5.52
C GLY A 84 -11.46 24.82 5.24
N ARG A 85 -12.05 23.72 5.71
CA ARG A 85 -13.47 23.38 5.51
C ARG A 85 -14.37 23.99 6.57
N ILE A 86 -13.90 24.03 7.82
CA ILE A 86 -14.50 24.84 8.89
C ILE A 86 -13.68 26.12 9.03
N VAL A 87 -14.35 27.27 9.01
CA VAL A 87 -13.79 28.58 9.30
C VAL A 87 -14.25 29.00 10.70
N VAL A 88 -13.31 29.55 11.47
CA VAL A 88 -13.53 30.14 12.79
C VAL A 88 -13.44 31.67 12.64
N SER A 89 -14.26 32.44 13.35
CA SER A 89 -14.13 33.91 13.43
C SER A 89 -14.49 34.44 14.83
N GLY A 90 -13.72 35.41 15.34
CA GLY A 90 -13.79 35.97 16.70
C GLY A 90 -12.41 36.32 17.30
N ASP A 91 -12.39 37.03 18.43
CA ASP A 91 -11.19 37.57 19.11
C ASP A 91 -10.35 36.49 19.84
N ALA A 92 -9.99 35.42 19.15
CA ALA A 92 -9.55 34.17 19.78
C ALA A 92 -8.05 34.11 20.18
N LEU A 93 -7.14 34.75 19.43
CA LEU A 93 -5.74 34.29 19.31
C LEU A 93 -4.64 35.30 19.71
N GLY A 94 -4.94 36.27 20.57
CA GLY A 94 -3.95 37.19 21.15
C GLY A 94 -3.55 36.85 22.58
N GLY A 95 -2.40 36.21 22.80
CA GLY A 95 -1.83 35.98 24.14
C GLY A 95 -0.58 35.10 24.14
N SER A 96 0.41 35.41 24.98
CA SER A 96 1.71 34.72 25.09
C SER A 96 1.95 34.11 26.47
N VAL A 97 2.81 33.09 26.56
CA VAL A 97 3.06 32.31 27.79
C VAL A 97 4.57 32.31 28.14
N PRO A 98 4.98 32.62 29.40
CA PRO A 98 6.38 32.62 29.86
C PRO A 98 6.81 31.30 30.55
N GLY A 99 8.10 31.14 30.90
CA GLY A 99 8.61 29.94 31.59
C GLY A 99 10.01 30.03 32.22
N GLY A 100 10.44 28.94 32.90
CA GLY A 100 11.70 28.71 33.63
C GLY A 100 11.52 27.59 34.69
N GLY A 101 12.52 26.98 35.37
CA GLY A 101 13.98 26.98 35.19
C GLY A 101 14.77 26.65 36.50
N GLY A 102 15.63 25.60 36.53
CA GLY A 102 16.67 25.39 37.58
C GLY A 102 16.53 24.20 38.56
N ALA A 103 17.64 23.75 39.19
CA ALA A 103 17.77 22.65 40.17
C ALA A 103 18.86 22.92 41.26
N PRO A 104 18.89 22.23 42.43
CA PRO A 104 20.05 21.36 42.83
C PRO A 104 19.72 20.17 43.81
N PRO A 105 20.71 19.33 44.27
CA PRO A 105 20.48 18.05 45.02
C PRO A 105 20.99 17.98 46.52
N PRO A 106 21.76 16.98 47.08
CA PRO A 106 21.27 16.20 48.26
C PRO A 106 22.22 16.04 49.51
N PRO A 107 21.75 15.41 50.64
CA PRO A 107 22.56 15.06 51.83
C PRO A 107 22.64 13.52 52.19
N PRO A 108 23.51 13.07 53.15
CA PRO A 108 23.84 11.64 53.39
C PRO A 108 23.53 11.11 54.87
N PRO A 109 24.24 10.16 55.56
CA PRO A 109 23.58 8.99 56.19
C PRO A 109 23.90 8.66 57.70
N PRO A 110 23.36 7.56 58.30
CA PRO A 110 23.73 7.04 59.64
C PRO A 110 24.35 5.59 59.69
N PRO A 111 24.95 5.14 60.82
CA PRO A 111 25.80 3.92 60.94
C PRO A 111 25.19 2.68 61.69
N PRO A 112 25.89 1.51 61.76
CA PRO A 112 25.36 0.23 62.31
C PRO A 112 25.72 -0.11 63.79
N PRO A 113 25.04 -1.10 64.43
CA PRO A 113 25.20 -1.50 65.85
C PRO A 113 26.15 -2.71 66.15
N PRO A 114 26.53 -2.96 67.44
CA PRO A 114 27.57 -3.94 67.86
C PRO A 114 27.07 -5.28 68.50
N PRO A 115 27.97 -6.28 68.74
CA PRO A 115 27.63 -7.62 69.26
C PRO A 115 27.84 -7.87 70.79
N PRO A 116 27.24 -8.92 71.40
CA PRO A 116 27.31 -9.25 72.85
C PRO A 116 28.30 -10.40 73.27
N PRO A 117 28.58 -10.61 74.59
CA PRO A 117 29.67 -11.49 75.11
C PRO A 117 29.25 -12.78 75.90
N PRO A 118 30.19 -13.70 76.28
CA PRO A 118 29.92 -15.01 76.92
C PRO A 118 30.48 -15.24 78.37
N PRO A 119 29.83 -16.06 79.23
CA PRO A 119 30.38 -16.54 80.54
C PRO A 119 30.13 -18.09 80.82
N PRO A 120 30.20 -18.70 82.05
CA PRO A 120 31.23 -19.74 82.38
C PRO A 120 30.77 -21.06 83.15
N PRO A 121 31.68 -22.03 83.43
CA PRO A 121 31.52 -23.20 84.34
C PRO A 121 32.42 -23.10 85.63
N PRO A 122 32.64 -24.12 86.53
CA PRO A 122 32.02 -25.46 86.79
C PRO A 122 31.47 -25.61 88.25
N PRO A 123 31.06 -26.82 88.76
CA PRO A 123 31.88 -27.58 89.76
C PRO A 123 31.64 -29.14 89.91
N PRO A 124 32.41 -29.89 90.74
CA PRO A 124 32.20 -31.32 91.11
C PRO A 124 32.09 -31.61 92.65
N PRO A 125 32.47 -32.81 93.19
CA PRO A 125 31.65 -33.93 93.77
C PRO A 125 31.34 -33.83 95.31
N PRO A 126 30.76 -34.85 96.03
CA PRO A 126 31.56 -35.87 96.79
C PRO A 126 30.82 -37.26 97.07
N PRO A 127 30.91 -38.04 98.21
CA PRO A 127 31.07 -39.52 98.19
C PRO A 127 30.05 -40.41 99.02
N PRO A 128 30.15 -41.77 99.05
CA PRO A 128 29.24 -42.71 99.77
C PRO A 128 29.72 -43.13 101.20
N PRO A 129 28.87 -43.71 102.09
CA PRO A 129 28.73 -45.19 102.32
C PRO A 129 27.34 -45.62 102.93
N PRO A 130 27.15 -46.68 103.75
CA PRO A 130 27.37 -48.15 103.61
C PRO A 130 26.09 -49.03 103.82
N PRO A 131 26.12 -50.37 103.56
CA PRO A 131 25.02 -51.31 103.83
C PRO A 131 25.27 -52.34 104.99
N PRO A 132 24.22 -52.89 105.65
CA PRO A 132 24.26 -54.12 106.48
C PRO A 132 23.74 -55.40 105.74
N PRO A 133 23.99 -56.62 106.27
CA PRO A 133 23.85 -57.89 105.52
C PRO A 133 22.59 -58.76 105.80
N PRO A 134 22.29 -59.78 104.95
CA PRO A 134 21.11 -60.67 105.04
C PRO A 134 21.39 -62.10 105.59
N GLU A 135 20.32 -62.92 105.66
CA GLU A 135 20.32 -64.34 106.06
C GLU A 135 20.53 -65.33 104.90
N LYS A 136 20.61 -66.64 105.23
CA LYS A 136 20.88 -67.80 104.36
C LYS A 136 19.72 -68.82 104.37
N PRO A 137 19.54 -69.71 103.35
CA PRO A 137 19.78 -69.45 101.94
C PRO A 137 18.83 -70.18 100.95
N LYS A 138 18.09 -69.43 100.14
CA LYS A 138 17.74 -69.83 98.75
C LYS A 138 17.70 -68.57 97.90
N GLY A 139 18.32 -68.62 96.72
CA GLY A 139 18.34 -67.47 95.84
C GLY A 139 17.18 -67.47 94.85
N ASP A 140 16.73 -66.26 94.51
CA ASP A 140 15.92 -66.02 93.31
C ASP A 140 16.88 -65.60 92.18
N LEU A 141 16.55 -65.93 90.92
CA LEU A 141 17.24 -65.41 89.73
C LEU A 141 16.30 -64.42 89.03
N LEU A 142 16.57 -63.13 89.23
CA LEU A 142 15.95 -62.05 88.47
C LEU A 142 16.75 -61.81 87.20
N VAL A 143 16.10 -62.02 86.06
CA VAL A 143 16.58 -61.57 84.76
C VAL A 143 15.88 -60.27 84.42
N GLU A 144 16.64 -59.23 84.08
CA GLU A 144 16.12 -57.92 83.69
C GLU A 144 16.59 -57.60 82.27
N VAL A 145 15.65 -57.31 81.37
CA VAL A 145 15.89 -57.05 79.95
C VAL A 145 15.53 -55.59 79.68
N PHE A 146 16.55 -54.76 79.50
CA PHE A 146 16.41 -53.33 79.29
C PHE A 146 16.82 -52.92 77.87
N ASP A 147 16.25 -51.81 77.40
CA ASP A 147 16.71 -51.12 76.20
C ASP A 147 17.98 -50.28 76.48
N GLU A 148 18.56 -49.67 75.44
CA GLU A 148 19.75 -48.82 75.55
C GLU A 148 19.51 -47.51 76.33
N LEU A 149 18.25 -47.21 76.67
CA LEU A 149 17.81 -46.07 77.48
C LEU A 149 17.49 -46.47 78.93
N GLY A 150 17.66 -47.75 79.30
CA GLY A 150 17.39 -48.27 80.63
C GLY A 150 15.91 -48.51 80.95
N LYS A 151 15.03 -48.61 79.94
CA LYS A 151 13.60 -48.97 80.09
C LYS A 151 13.39 -50.48 79.89
N PRO A 152 12.43 -51.11 80.58
CA PRO A 152 12.13 -52.54 80.39
C PRO A 152 11.60 -52.82 78.98
N VAL A 153 12.17 -53.84 78.31
CA VAL A 153 11.70 -54.31 76.99
C VAL A 153 10.38 -55.05 77.14
N THR A 154 9.29 -54.48 76.63
CA THR A 154 7.92 -55.02 76.76
C THR A 154 7.46 -55.87 75.57
N GLU A 155 8.28 -55.97 74.53
CA GLU A 155 8.11 -56.93 73.43
C GLU A 155 8.29 -58.39 73.91
N GLU A 156 7.91 -59.36 73.07
CA GLU A 156 8.11 -60.78 73.38
C GLU A 156 9.61 -61.14 73.43
N VAL A 157 10.11 -61.56 74.60
CA VAL A 157 11.50 -62.00 74.80
C VAL A 157 11.57 -63.39 75.39
N GLU A 158 12.22 -64.33 74.69
CA GLU A 158 12.56 -65.65 75.22
C GLU A 158 13.82 -65.54 76.09
N ILE A 159 13.67 -65.64 77.41
CA ILE A 159 14.77 -65.71 78.38
C ILE A 159 15.12 -67.18 78.65
N SER A 160 16.41 -67.51 78.64
CA SER A 160 16.95 -68.83 78.97
C SER A 160 18.15 -68.72 79.90
N ALA A 161 18.11 -69.37 81.06
CA ALA A 161 19.22 -69.47 82.00
C ALA A 161 19.73 -70.92 82.10
N SER A 162 21.05 -71.10 82.15
CA SER A 162 21.71 -72.40 82.19
C SER A 162 22.89 -72.39 83.15
N GLY A 163 22.87 -73.28 84.13
CA GLY A 163 23.88 -73.40 85.18
C GLY A 163 23.67 -74.69 85.98
N PRO A 164 23.59 -74.64 87.32
CA PRO A 164 23.18 -75.77 88.17
C PRO A 164 21.87 -76.45 87.75
N GLU A 165 20.93 -75.68 87.18
CA GLU A 165 19.76 -76.17 86.46
C GLU A 165 19.52 -75.36 85.17
N THR A 166 18.53 -75.74 84.37
CA THR A 166 18.17 -75.06 83.11
C THR A 166 16.74 -74.54 83.17
N LEU A 167 16.57 -73.23 82.92
CA LEU A 167 15.33 -72.49 83.11
C LEU A 167 15.00 -71.72 81.82
N LYS A 168 13.72 -71.67 81.45
CA LYS A 168 13.23 -70.91 80.29
C LYS A 168 11.91 -70.22 80.61
N GLN A 169 11.73 -69.00 80.11
CA GLN A 169 10.47 -68.27 80.17
C GLN A 169 10.38 -67.24 79.03
N VAL A 170 9.19 -67.06 78.46
CA VAL A 170 8.90 -65.91 77.59
C VAL A 170 8.29 -64.79 78.43
N THR A 171 8.82 -63.56 78.34
CA THR A 171 8.30 -62.39 79.06
C THR A 171 7.94 -61.25 78.11
N HIS A 172 7.05 -60.38 78.59
CA HIS A 172 6.59 -59.14 77.94
C HIS A 172 6.67 -57.94 78.92
N THR A 173 7.38 -58.08 80.05
CA THR A 173 7.45 -57.07 81.12
C THR A 173 8.86 -56.52 81.36
N GLY A 174 9.81 -56.81 80.47
CA GLY A 174 11.23 -56.46 80.60
C GLY A 174 11.94 -57.08 81.80
N ASN A 175 11.34 -58.05 82.46
CA ASN A 175 11.98 -58.86 83.49
C ASN A 175 11.24 -60.20 83.69
N HIS A 176 11.89 -61.12 84.39
CA HIS A 176 11.27 -62.30 84.99
C HIS A 176 12.09 -62.76 86.19
N THR A 177 11.43 -63.25 87.25
CA THR A 177 12.10 -63.83 88.42
C THR A 177 11.81 -65.33 88.50
N PHE A 178 12.82 -66.15 88.20
CA PHE A 178 12.79 -67.56 88.55
C PHE A 178 13.05 -67.68 90.06
N LYS A 179 12.11 -68.27 90.81
CA LYS A 179 12.17 -68.24 92.29
C LYS A 179 12.72 -69.51 92.91
N GLY A 180 13.53 -69.34 93.97
CA GLY A 180 14.05 -70.44 94.79
C GLY A 180 14.96 -71.43 94.05
N VAL A 181 15.74 -70.94 93.08
CA VAL A 181 16.59 -71.74 92.18
C VAL A 181 17.84 -72.26 92.90
N ALA A 182 18.46 -73.29 92.32
CA ALA A 182 19.68 -73.90 92.86
C ALA A 182 20.87 -72.92 92.88
N LEU A 183 21.75 -73.04 93.87
CA LEU A 183 22.87 -72.13 94.07
C LEU A 183 24.01 -72.38 93.05
N GLY A 184 24.61 -71.31 92.55
CA GLY A 184 25.76 -71.35 91.63
C GLY A 184 25.65 -70.38 90.45
N VAL A 185 26.57 -70.51 89.49
CA VAL A 185 26.70 -69.60 88.35
C VAL A 185 25.76 -69.99 87.21
N TYR A 186 24.90 -69.06 86.78
CA TYR A 186 24.04 -69.19 85.62
C TYR A 186 24.53 -68.28 84.49
N SER A 187 24.74 -68.88 83.31
CA SER A 187 24.77 -68.14 82.07
C SER A 187 23.33 -67.88 81.62
N VAL A 188 22.95 -66.61 81.55
CA VAL A 188 21.62 -66.16 81.17
C VAL A 188 21.69 -65.51 79.80
N THR A 189 20.77 -65.91 78.94
CA THR A 189 20.61 -65.40 77.58
C THR A 189 19.19 -64.89 77.37
N ALA A 190 19.03 -63.93 76.48
CA ALA A 190 17.72 -63.52 75.97
C ALA A 190 17.74 -63.44 74.45
N LYS A 191 16.65 -63.92 73.85
CA LYS A 191 16.41 -63.91 72.41
C LYS A 191 15.22 -63.00 72.13
N VAL A 192 15.54 -61.83 71.62
CA VAL A 192 14.60 -60.78 71.18
C VAL A 192 14.27 -60.94 69.69
N PRO A 193 13.21 -60.29 69.17
CA PRO A 193 12.92 -60.24 67.75
C PRO A 193 14.05 -59.54 66.98
N LYS A 194 14.67 -60.23 66.02
CA LYS A 194 15.85 -59.73 65.28
C LYS A 194 15.55 -58.50 64.42
N ASP A 195 14.28 -58.31 64.08
CA ASP A 195 13.81 -57.22 63.21
C ASP A 195 13.55 -55.92 64.01
N LEU A 196 13.65 -55.98 65.35
CA LEU A 196 13.48 -54.86 66.27
C LEU A 196 14.78 -54.45 67.00
N PHE A 197 15.77 -55.33 67.12
CA PHE A 197 16.95 -55.13 67.97
C PHE A 197 18.29 -55.49 67.30
N ASP A 198 19.32 -54.69 67.58
CA ASP A 198 20.67 -54.80 67.03
C ASP A 198 21.34 -56.13 67.43
N ALA A 199 21.90 -56.85 66.46
CA ALA A 199 22.59 -58.12 66.67
C ALA A 199 23.86 -58.01 67.55
N LEU A 200 24.38 -56.79 67.75
CA LEU A 200 25.52 -56.49 68.65
C LEU A 200 25.10 -56.26 70.12
N SER A 201 23.80 -56.41 70.44
CA SER A 201 23.27 -56.30 71.80
C SER A 201 23.90 -57.28 72.79
N ARG A 202 23.92 -56.94 74.09
CA ARG A 202 24.36 -57.84 75.18
C ARG A 202 23.28 -58.86 75.50
N ASN A 203 23.14 -59.82 74.59
CA ASN A 203 22.18 -60.92 74.66
C ASN A 203 22.52 -62.03 75.67
N THR A 204 23.71 -61.96 76.29
CA THR A 204 24.25 -62.94 77.23
C THR A 204 24.87 -62.22 78.43
N SER A 205 24.61 -62.71 79.64
CA SER A 205 25.12 -62.20 80.92
C SER A 205 25.31 -63.37 81.88
N SER A 206 26.29 -63.30 82.78
CA SER A 206 26.56 -64.36 83.77
C SER A 206 26.35 -63.81 85.17
N THR A 207 25.66 -64.55 86.03
CA THR A 207 25.41 -64.14 87.41
C THR A 207 25.46 -65.34 88.34
N GLU A 208 25.88 -65.13 89.58
CA GLU A 208 25.93 -66.18 90.61
C GLU A 208 24.72 -66.03 91.53
N VAL A 209 23.87 -67.07 91.56
CA VAL A 209 22.80 -67.17 92.55
C VAL A 209 23.43 -67.70 93.84
N THR A 210 23.65 -66.79 94.78
CA THR A 210 24.33 -67.07 96.04
C THR A 210 23.36 -67.35 97.19
N ASP A 211 23.92 -67.71 98.34
CA ASP A 211 23.30 -68.28 99.52
C ASP A 211 22.22 -67.36 100.17
N GLY A 212 21.01 -67.30 99.58
CA GLY A 212 19.94 -66.35 99.97
C GLY A 212 19.92 -65.05 99.16
N GLY A 213 20.86 -64.90 98.22
CA GLY A 213 20.99 -63.71 97.39
C GLY A 213 20.09 -63.73 96.16
N LEU A 214 19.61 -62.55 95.75
CA LEU A 214 18.98 -62.36 94.45
C LEU A 214 20.08 -62.32 93.37
N GLY A 215 20.28 -63.42 92.66
CA GLY A 215 21.11 -63.42 91.45
C GLY A 215 20.47 -62.50 90.42
N LYS A 216 21.21 -61.50 89.95
CA LYS A 216 20.72 -60.53 88.95
C LYS A 216 21.47 -60.67 87.64
N ALA A 217 20.76 -61.03 86.58
CA ALA A 217 21.28 -61.02 85.22
C ALA A 217 20.61 -59.88 84.43
N ARG A 218 21.32 -58.76 84.29
CA ARG A 218 20.90 -57.66 83.42
C ARG A 218 21.39 -57.91 81.99
N LEU A 219 20.47 -57.78 81.03
CA LEU A 219 20.68 -57.92 79.61
C LEU A 219 20.23 -56.62 78.93
N GLU A 220 21.02 -56.11 77.99
CA GLU A 220 20.81 -54.80 77.40
C GLU A 220 20.79 -54.91 75.88
N PHE A 221 19.65 -54.56 75.32
CA PHE A 221 19.37 -54.60 73.89
C PHE A 221 19.25 -53.20 73.33
N LYS A 222 19.79 -52.98 72.14
CA LYS A 222 19.69 -51.71 71.43
C LYS A 222 18.64 -51.83 70.35
N TRP A 223 17.67 -50.92 70.31
CA TRP A 223 16.68 -50.91 69.23
C TRP A 223 17.33 -50.67 67.86
N LEU A 224 16.78 -51.33 66.83
CA LEU A 224 17.04 -50.95 65.45
C LEU A 224 16.29 -49.65 65.17
N LEU A 225 17.04 -48.57 64.94
CA LEU A 225 16.48 -47.26 64.67
C LEU A 225 15.75 -47.26 63.32
N ASN A 226 14.43 -47.11 63.33
CA ASN A 226 13.67 -46.96 62.10
C ASN A 226 13.85 -45.53 61.57
N VAL A 227 14.47 -45.39 60.40
CA VAL A 227 14.81 -44.11 59.79
C VAL A 227 13.82 -43.79 58.68
N VAL A 228 12.92 -42.84 58.94
CA VAL A 228 11.96 -42.33 57.95
C VAL A 228 12.65 -41.27 57.10
N THR A 229 12.83 -41.58 55.82
CA THR A 229 13.50 -40.70 54.85
C THR A 229 12.48 -40.18 53.83
N PRO A 230 12.14 -38.87 53.84
CA PRO A 230 11.36 -38.27 52.77
C PRO A 230 12.20 -38.17 51.48
N LYS A 231 11.53 -38.15 50.32
CA LYS A 231 12.15 -38.00 49.00
C LYS A 231 11.31 -37.08 48.11
N ILE A 232 11.99 -36.21 47.37
CA ILE A 232 11.43 -35.44 46.24
C ILE A 232 12.18 -35.87 44.98
N GLU A 233 11.45 -36.09 43.89
CA GLU A 233 11.99 -36.27 42.55
C GLU A 233 11.27 -35.30 41.60
N VAL A 234 12.01 -34.58 40.74
CA VAL A 234 11.44 -33.53 39.89
C VAL A 234 11.39 -33.95 38.42
N GLU A 235 10.30 -33.60 37.73
CA GLU A 235 10.24 -33.76 36.27
C GLU A 235 11.16 -32.74 35.58
N TYR A 236 11.10 -31.47 35.98
CA TYR A 236 12.02 -30.40 35.59
C TYR A 236 12.38 -29.62 36.85
N LYS A 237 13.61 -29.11 36.97
CA LYS A 237 13.99 -28.16 38.03
C LYS A 237 13.27 -26.81 37.92
N VAL A 238 12.50 -26.57 36.84
CA VAL A 238 11.78 -25.31 36.64
C VAL A 238 10.32 -25.51 36.21
N VAL A 239 9.52 -24.51 36.53
CA VAL A 239 8.10 -24.38 36.17
C VAL A 239 7.97 -23.17 35.24
N LEU A 240 7.29 -23.32 34.10
CA LEU A 240 7.02 -22.18 33.22
C LEU A 240 5.95 -21.27 33.83
N LEU A 241 6.18 -19.96 33.81
CA LEU A 241 5.16 -18.96 34.10
C LEU A 241 4.25 -18.76 32.88
N ASP A 242 2.93 -18.87 33.07
CA ASP A 242 1.97 -18.41 32.07
C ASP A 242 1.90 -16.88 32.13
N ARG A 243 2.19 -16.22 30.99
CA ARG A 243 2.23 -14.76 30.89
C ARG A 243 0.85 -14.10 30.75
N GLY A 244 -0.23 -14.88 30.79
CA GLY A 244 -1.61 -14.38 30.69
C GLY A 244 -2.03 -13.96 29.28
N LEU A 245 -1.24 -14.29 28.24
CA LEU A 245 -1.44 -13.85 26.85
C LEU A 245 -2.80 -14.27 26.27
N SER A 246 -3.39 -15.35 26.80
CA SER A 246 -4.74 -15.80 26.47
C SER A 246 -5.82 -14.76 26.76
N ALA A 247 -5.58 -13.79 27.66
CA ALA A 247 -6.46 -12.65 27.90
C ALA A 247 -6.59 -11.72 26.66
N HIS A 248 -5.56 -11.66 25.80
CA HIS A 248 -5.56 -10.86 24.58
C HIS A 248 -6.19 -11.56 23.37
N GLN A 249 -6.43 -12.87 23.44
CA GLN A 249 -7.18 -13.58 22.40
C GLN A 249 -8.65 -13.12 22.35
N PRO A 250 -9.25 -12.97 21.16
CA PRO A 250 -10.67 -12.68 20.98
C PRO A 250 -11.63 -13.57 21.79
N ALA A 251 -12.82 -13.03 22.06
CA ALA A 251 -13.92 -13.78 22.66
C ALA A 251 -14.41 -14.87 21.69
N GLY A 252 -14.56 -16.10 22.19
CA GLY A 252 -14.97 -17.27 21.40
C GLY A 252 -13.82 -18.13 20.86
N GLU A 253 -12.57 -17.65 20.88
CA GLU A 253 -11.40 -18.49 20.61
C GLU A 253 -11.06 -19.37 21.83
N ALA A 254 -10.61 -20.60 21.57
CA ALA A 254 -10.08 -21.48 22.61
C ALA A 254 -8.81 -20.85 23.24
N LYS A 255 -8.78 -20.77 24.57
CA LYS A 255 -7.71 -20.08 25.30
C LYS A 255 -6.43 -20.91 25.34
N LEU A 256 -5.37 -20.36 24.77
CA LEU A 256 -4.04 -20.94 24.70
C LEU A 256 -3.29 -20.64 26.00
N LEU A 257 -3.38 -21.56 26.95
CA LEU A 257 -2.61 -21.55 28.21
C LEU A 257 -1.29 -22.31 28.04
N THR A 258 -0.36 -22.12 28.97
CA THR A 258 0.86 -22.94 29.11
C THR A 258 0.50 -24.43 29.24
N GLU A 259 1.11 -25.28 28.41
CA GLU A 259 0.80 -26.71 28.33
C GLU A 259 1.86 -27.61 29.02
N ASN A 260 1.41 -28.81 29.41
CA ASN A 260 2.18 -29.88 30.04
C ASN A 260 2.83 -29.46 31.38
N VAL A 261 2.04 -28.94 32.33
CA VAL A 261 2.49 -28.41 33.63
C VAL A 261 3.57 -29.30 34.30
N THR A 262 4.64 -28.69 34.82
CA THR A 262 5.73 -29.41 35.50
C THR A 262 5.20 -30.17 36.73
N TYR A 263 5.55 -31.45 36.86
CA TYR A 263 5.24 -32.24 38.05
C TYR A 263 6.47 -32.60 38.89
N VAL A 264 6.21 -32.99 40.13
CA VAL A 264 7.15 -33.63 41.05
C VAL A 264 6.55 -34.93 41.57
N GLN A 265 7.38 -35.84 42.02
CA GLN A 265 6.97 -37.02 42.77
C GLN A 265 7.53 -36.94 44.19
N VAL A 266 6.67 -37.26 45.17
CA VAL A 266 6.99 -37.26 46.59
C VAL A 266 6.67 -38.60 47.22
N SER A 267 7.57 -39.09 48.07
CA SER A 267 7.43 -40.37 48.76
C SER A 267 8.21 -40.36 50.07
N ALA A 268 8.03 -41.40 50.88
CA ALA A 268 8.85 -41.68 52.04
C ALA A 268 9.25 -43.16 52.07
N SER A 269 10.37 -43.47 52.72
CA SER A 269 10.83 -44.83 52.96
C SER A 269 11.23 -45.03 54.42
N GLU A 270 10.85 -46.17 55.00
CA GLU A 270 11.26 -46.61 56.35
C GLU A 270 12.48 -47.56 56.20
N SER A 271 13.52 -47.43 57.02
CA SER A 271 14.73 -48.27 56.90
C SER A 271 14.57 -49.67 57.47
N THR A 272 13.67 -49.83 58.45
CA THR A 272 13.28 -51.12 59.03
C THR A 272 11.77 -51.32 59.00
N GLY A 273 10.98 -50.23 59.01
CA GLY A 273 9.53 -50.28 59.16
C GLY A 273 9.06 -50.68 60.56
N ALA A 274 10.00 -50.86 61.50
CA ALA A 274 9.75 -51.45 62.81
C ALA A 274 10.67 -50.79 63.87
N PRO A 275 10.11 -50.20 64.95
CA PRO A 275 8.69 -49.90 65.14
C PRO A 275 8.18 -48.93 64.04
N PRO A 276 6.93 -49.08 63.56
CA PRO A 276 6.44 -48.34 62.40
C PRO A 276 6.27 -46.85 62.72
N TYR A 277 6.52 -46.01 61.71
CA TYR A 277 6.12 -44.60 61.74
C TYR A 277 4.58 -44.50 61.71
N THR A 278 3.96 -43.80 62.67
CA THR A 278 2.48 -43.76 62.83
C THR A 278 1.83 -42.39 62.69
N ALA A 279 2.59 -41.32 62.40
CA ALA A 279 2.04 -39.98 62.24
C ALA A 279 1.21 -39.81 60.95
N GLU A 280 0.41 -38.75 60.87
CA GLU A 280 -0.64 -38.56 59.85
C GLU A 280 -0.12 -38.56 58.41
N GLY A 281 1.03 -37.89 58.17
CA GLY A 281 1.68 -37.90 56.86
C GLY A 281 2.75 -36.81 56.70
N ALA A 282 2.63 -36.01 55.65
CA ALA A 282 3.59 -34.95 55.33
C ALA A 282 2.93 -33.68 54.78
N SER A 283 3.60 -32.55 55.00
CA SER A 283 3.31 -31.27 54.36
C SER A 283 4.28 -31.04 53.19
N PHE A 284 3.77 -30.59 52.04
CA PHE A 284 4.58 -30.22 50.89
C PHE A 284 4.46 -28.71 50.61
N GLU A 285 5.60 -28.04 50.49
CA GLU A 285 5.73 -26.59 50.35
C GLU A 285 6.41 -26.26 49.01
N ALA A 286 5.80 -25.39 48.21
CA ALA A 286 6.38 -24.85 46.97
C ALA A 286 6.00 -23.35 46.82
N PRO A 287 6.71 -22.42 47.51
CA PRO A 287 6.24 -21.05 47.74
C PRO A 287 5.82 -20.25 46.49
N ASN A 288 6.54 -20.40 45.38
CA ASN A 288 6.29 -19.66 44.14
C ASN A 288 5.22 -20.34 43.24
N CYS A 289 4.57 -21.41 43.71
CA CYS A 289 3.62 -22.21 42.94
C CYS A 289 2.27 -22.40 43.66
N GLU A 290 1.29 -22.85 42.90
CA GLU A 290 0.11 -23.59 43.37
C GLU A 290 0.35 -25.09 43.11
N VAL A 291 -0.10 -25.95 44.02
CA VAL A 291 0.15 -27.40 43.98
C VAL A 291 -1.17 -28.13 43.76
N PHE A 292 -1.20 -29.06 42.80
CA PHE A 292 -2.38 -29.79 42.37
C PHE A 292 -2.14 -31.31 42.35
N THR A 293 -3.22 -32.08 42.48
CA THR A 293 -3.20 -33.54 42.34
C THR A 293 -3.52 -34.02 40.91
N ASP A 294 -3.90 -33.09 40.01
CA ASP A 294 -4.22 -33.36 38.60
C ASP A 294 -3.37 -32.55 37.61
N ASP A 295 -3.22 -33.08 36.40
CA ASP A 295 -2.41 -32.53 35.31
C ASP A 295 -3.00 -31.23 34.70
N LYS A 296 -4.30 -31.02 34.88
CA LYS A 296 -5.04 -29.83 34.41
C LYS A 296 -5.10 -28.70 35.46
N CYS A 297 -4.54 -28.93 36.64
CA CYS A 297 -4.55 -27.99 37.76
C CYS A 297 -5.96 -27.49 38.14
N THR A 298 -6.87 -28.45 38.31
CA THR A 298 -8.26 -28.24 38.74
C THR A 298 -8.54 -28.70 40.19
N GLN A 299 -7.69 -29.56 40.75
CA GLN A 299 -7.79 -30.13 42.09
C GLN A 299 -6.59 -29.71 42.95
N PRO A 300 -6.67 -28.60 43.71
CA PRO A 300 -5.56 -28.15 44.54
C PRO A 300 -5.29 -29.12 45.69
N LEU A 301 -4.03 -29.25 46.10
CA LEU A 301 -3.62 -30.10 47.21
C LEU A 301 -4.22 -29.59 48.53
N ALA A 302 -5.26 -30.27 49.00
CA ALA A 302 -5.99 -29.91 50.21
C ALA A 302 -5.45 -30.63 51.46
N GLY A 303 -4.76 -29.89 52.32
CA GLY A 303 -4.21 -30.41 53.59
C GLY A 303 -2.91 -31.21 53.43
N LYS A 304 -2.70 -32.18 54.32
CA LYS A 304 -1.51 -33.06 54.31
C LYS A 304 -1.64 -34.17 53.28
N ILE A 305 -0.50 -34.59 52.72
CA ILE A 305 -0.39 -35.84 51.98
C ILE A 305 -0.38 -36.98 53.01
N LYS A 306 -1.26 -37.97 52.87
CA LYS A 306 -1.43 -39.02 53.89
C LYS A 306 -0.23 -39.96 53.92
N ARG A 307 0.06 -40.50 55.10
CA ARG A 307 1.03 -41.59 55.30
C ARG A 307 0.86 -42.71 54.26
N ALA A 308 -0.36 -43.22 54.13
CA ALA A 308 -0.63 -44.38 53.27
C ALA A 308 -0.17 -44.16 51.81
N ASP A 309 -0.41 -42.97 51.27
CA ASP A 309 -0.08 -42.64 49.88
C ASP A 309 1.45 -42.55 49.69
N LEU A 310 2.16 -41.90 50.63
CA LEU A 310 3.62 -41.66 50.59
C LEU A 310 4.47 -42.94 50.66
N PHE A 311 3.98 -43.99 51.33
CA PHE A 311 4.68 -45.28 51.48
C PHE A 311 4.16 -46.34 50.50
N ALA A 312 2.97 -46.17 49.90
CA ALA A 312 2.48 -47.04 48.83
C ALA A 312 3.18 -46.76 47.48
N GLY A 313 3.64 -45.53 47.24
CA GLY A 313 4.44 -45.18 46.08
C GLY A 313 4.67 -43.68 45.90
N PRO A 314 5.31 -43.24 44.80
CA PRO A 314 5.62 -41.84 44.57
C PRO A 314 4.40 -41.05 44.07
N VAL A 315 3.77 -40.29 44.98
CA VAL A 315 2.62 -39.42 44.74
C VAL A 315 3.02 -38.30 43.77
N LYS A 316 2.28 -38.15 42.67
CA LYS A 316 2.49 -37.04 41.71
C LYS A 316 1.79 -35.77 42.19
N LEU A 317 2.51 -34.65 42.13
CA LEU A 317 1.99 -33.30 42.39
C LEU A 317 2.37 -32.39 41.22
N PHE A 318 1.41 -31.63 40.70
CA PHE A 318 1.59 -30.72 39.57
C PHE A 318 1.73 -29.27 40.07
N LEU A 319 2.68 -28.52 39.51
CA LEU A 319 3.06 -27.19 39.99
C LEU A 319 2.67 -26.12 38.96
N ARG A 320 1.64 -25.32 39.25
CA ARG A 320 1.31 -24.12 38.45
C ARG A 320 2.07 -22.93 39.02
N ALA A 321 2.76 -22.18 38.18
CA ALA A 321 3.50 -20.99 38.58
C ALA A 321 2.61 -19.87 39.12
N LYS A 322 3.07 -19.14 40.15
CA LYS A 322 2.51 -17.85 40.61
C LYS A 322 3.45 -16.68 40.29
N THR A 323 4.72 -16.82 40.68
CA THR A 323 5.68 -15.69 40.75
C THR A 323 7.03 -16.17 40.26
N ALA A 324 7.66 -15.43 39.33
CA ALA A 324 9.00 -15.75 38.83
C ALA A 324 10.07 -15.70 39.93
N GLY A 325 11.09 -16.57 39.82
CA GLY A 325 12.21 -16.66 40.75
C GLY A 325 12.43 -18.06 41.31
N LYS A 326 13.62 -18.26 41.90
CA LYS A 326 13.98 -19.48 42.65
C LYS A 326 13.10 -19.69 43.89
N PHE A 327 12.90 -20.95 44.24
CA PHE A 327 12.30 -21.40 45.50
C PHE A 327 12.86 -22.77 45.90
N THR A 328 12.73 -23.15 47.17
CA THR A 328 13.00 -24.51 47.62
C THR A 328 11.69 -25.26 47.71
N ALA A 329 11.55 -26.34 46.94
CA ALA A 329 10.47 -27.31 47.15
C ALA A 329 10.83 -28.17 48.38
N LYS A 330 9.89 -28.39 49.30
CA LYS A 330 10.17 -28.98 50.62
C LYS A 330 9.08 -29.97 51.04
N LEU A 331 9.48 -31.19 51.41
CA LEU A 331 8.60 -32.24 51.93
C LEU A 331 8.93 -32.52 53.40
N THR A 332 8.06 -32.03 54.28
CA THR A 332 8.20 -32.13 55.74
C THR A 332 7.31 -33.26 56.26
N MET A 333 7.91 -34.38 56.65
CA MET A 333 7.20 -35.44 57.39
C MET A 333 6.76 -34.93 58.77
N ASP A 334 5.61 -35.39 59.27
CA ASP A 334 5.20 -35.14 60.65
C ASP A 334 6.18 -35.80 61.65
N PRO A 335 6.39 -35.22 62.86
CA PRO A 335 7.21 -35.84 63.89
C PRO A 335 6.59 -37.16 64.39
N SER A 336 7.42 -38.18 64.59
CA SER A 336 6.99 -39.55 64.93
C SER A 336 6.42 -39.71 66.35
N GLY A 337 6.82 -38.85 67.30
CA GLY A 337 6.52 -39.00 68.74
C GLY A 337 7.23 -40.18 69.43
N ASN A 338 7.69 -41.17 68.66
CA ASN A 338 8.41 -42.36 69.14
C ASN A 338 9.93 -42.15 69.05
N GLY A 339 10.63 -42.28 70.18
CA GLY A 339 12.08 -42.10 70.27
C GLY A 339 12.92 -43.09 69.44
N HIS A 340 12.34 -44.24 69.06
CA HIS A 340 13.01 -45.26 68.24
C HIS A 340 12.70 -45.12 66.73
N VAL A 341 11.98 -44.05 66.34
CA VAL A 341 11.68 -43.71 64.94
C VAL A 341 12.28 -42.34 64.59
N GLN A 342 13.46 -42.33 63.97
CA GLN A 342 14.10 -41.10 63.50
C GLN A 342 13.48 -40.63 62.18
N VAL A 343 12.74 -39.53 62.24
CA VAL A 343 12.38 -38.75 61.05
C VAL A 343 13.61 -37.96 60.60
N LYS A 344 14.04 -38.14 59.34
CA LYS A 344 15.11 -37.33 58.74
C LYS A 344 14.64 -35.87 58.52
N PRO A 345 15.58 -34.91 58.38
CA PRO A 345 15.25 -33.56 57.94
C PRO A 345 14.39 -33.55 56.66
N PRO A 346 13.56 -32.51 56.44
CA PRO A 346 12.73 -32.41 55.25
C PRO A 346 13.53 -32.60 53.96
N ALA A 347 12.99 -33.35 53.01
CA ALA A 347 13.60 -33.42 51.69
C ALA A 347 13.43 -32.06 50.99
N THR A 348 14.49 -31.54 50.40
CA THR A 348 14.53 -30.21 49.77
C THR A 348 15.17 -30.25 48.40
N GLU A 349 14.61 -29.52 47.44
CA GLU A 349 15.16 -29.38 46.09
C GLU A 349 15.12 -27.90 45.65
N GLU A 350 16.20 -27.39 45.05
CA GLU A 350 16.21 -26.05 44.46
C GLU A 350 15.46 -26.07 43.12
N MET A 351 14.34 -25.35 43.07
CA MET A 351 13.49 -25.18 41.90
C MET A 351 13.36 -23.70 41.52
N GLY A 352 12.79 -23.40 40.34
CA GLY A 352 12.55 -22.02 39.92
C GLY A 352 11.33 -21.87 39.03
N VAL A 353 10.62 -20.76 39.17
CA VAL A 353 9.60 -20.33 38.21
C VAL A 353 10.26 -19.40 37.20
N VAL A 354 10.14 -19.71 35.91
CA VAL A 354 10.85 -18.99 34.83
C VAL A 354 9.87 -18.35 33.85
N GLU A 355 10.10 -17.08 33.51
CA GLU A 355 9.41 -16.38 32.41
C GLU A 355 10.22 -16.57 31.11
N LEU A 356 9.54 -16.97 30.04
CA LEU A 356 10.09 -16.98 28.67
C LEU A 356 9.45 -15.82 27.91
N LYS A 357 10.21 -15.00 27.17
CA LYS A 357 9.64 -13.82 26.50
C LYS A 357 10.04 -13.70 25.03
N MET A 358 9.03 -13.68 24.16
CA MET A 358 9.17 -13.56 22.71
C MET A 358 8.70 -12.19 22.22
N LEU A 359 9.59 -11.48 21.52
CA LEU A 359 9.35 -10.15 20.96
C LEU A 359 9.15 -10.27 19.43
N VAL A 360 7.89 -10.30 18.99
CA VAL A 360 7.52 -10.19 17.57
C VAL A 360 7.54 -8.71 17.18
N HIS A 361 8.07 -8.36 16.01
CA HIS A 361 8.13 -6.98 15.52
C HIS A 361 7.23 -6.76 14.29
N GLN A 362 6.90 -5.50 14.01
CA GLN A 362 6.24 -5.03 12.79
C GLN A 362 6.93 -3.78 12.23
N HIS A 363 6.69 -3.42 10.98
CA HIS A 363 7.19 -2.15 10.46
C HIS A 363 6.44 -0.95 11.07
N ASP A 364 7.17 0.12 11.37
CA ASP A 364 6.60 1.41 11.80
C ASP A 364 5.93 2.11 10.60
N ILE A 365 4.69 1.73 10.32
CA ILE A 365 3.89 2.32 9.24
C ILE A 365 3.67 3.82 9.43
N PRO A 366 3.44 4.37 10.64
CA PRO A 366 3.47 5.82 10.89
C PRO A 366 4.76 6.51 10.44
N ALA A 367 5.94 6.04 10.88
CA ALA A 367 7.22 6.63 10.49
C ALA A 367 7.48 6.49 8.98
N ILE A 368 7.19 5.32 8.39
CA ILE A 368 7.35 5.06 6.95
C ILE A 368 6.39 5.92 6.11
N SER A 369 5.17 6.19 6.60
CA SER A 369 4.21 7.10 5.94
C SER A 369 4.74 8.54 5.90
N ASN A 370 5.57 8.94 6.86
CA ASN A 370 6.19 10.24 6.90
C ASN A 370 7.43 10.38 5.99
N LEU A 371 8.01 9.28 5.50
CA LEU A 371 9.13 9.35 4.55
C LEU A 371 8.74 9.99 3.22
N THR A 372 9.59 10.90 2.76
CA THR A 372 9.50 11.51 1.42
C THR A 372 10.76 11.26 0.60
N GLU A 373 10.60 11.02 -0.69
CA GLU A 373 11.66 11.04 -1.69
C GLU A 373 11.11 11.58 -3.01
N ASP A 374 11.83 12.48 -3.68
CA ASP A 374 11.23 13.33 -4.72
C ASP A 374 11.32 12.72 -6.14
N PRO A 375 10.21 12.21 -6.72
CA PRO A 375 10.16 11.65 -8.07
C PRO A 375 10.34 12.70 -9.17
N ASP A 376 10.30 13.99 -8.84
CA ASP A 376 10.53 15.10 -9.74
C ASP A 376 12.00 15.58 -9.64
N THR A 377 12.93 14.67 -9.34
CA THR A 377 14.37 14.91 -9.52
C THR A 377 14.79 14.62 -10.97
N GLU A 378 15.55 15.53 -11.59
CA GLU A 378 16.16 15.35 -12.92
C GLU A 378 17.69 15.14 -12.80
N PRO A 379 18.30 14.15 -13.50
CA PRO A 379 17.65 13.06 -14.22
C PRO A 379 16.95 12.08 -13.27
N VAL A 380 15.97 11.33 -13.80
CA VAL A 380 15.20 10.34 -13.02
C VAL A 380 16.07 9.23 -12.39
N SER A 381 17.25 8.96 -12.94
CA SER A 381 18.26 8.07 -12.33
C SER A 381 18.75 8.58 -10.97
N THR A 382 18.75 9.90 -10.74
CA THR A 382 19.03 10.49 -9.42
C THR A 382 17.92 10.16 -8.43
N TYR A 383 16.65 10.22 -8.82
CA TYR A 383 15.53 9.74 -7.99
C TYR A 383 15.68 8.26 -7.66
N HIS A 384 15.95 7.40 -8.65
CA HIS A 384 16.18 5.97 -8.42
C HIS A 384 17.36 5.71 -7.46
N THR A 385 18.41 6.51 -7.55
CA THR A 385 19.59 6.41 -6.66
C THR A 385 19.25 6.79 -5.22
N LYS A 386 18.57 7.94 -5.01
CA LYS A 386 18.09 8.35 -3.68
C LYS A 386 17.10 7.34 -3.11
N LEU A 387 16.15 6.88 -3.92
CA LEU A 387 15.14 5.89 -3.53
C LEU A 387 15.79 4.55 -3.13
N LYS A 388 16.77 4.05 -3.92
CA LYS A 388 17.60 2.89 -3.55
C LYS A 388 18.24 3.10 -2.18
N GLY A 389 18.95 4.22 -2.01
CA GLY A 389 19.63 4.59 -0.76
C GLY A 389 18.71 4.89 0.43
N LYS A 390 17.39 5.01 0.22
CA LYS A 390 16.42 5.33 1.28
C LYS A 390 16.30 4.17 2.26
N VAL A 391 16.96 4.30 3.41
CA VAL A 391 16.78 3.40 4.57
C VAL A 391 15.34 3.54 5.07
N LEU A 392 14.72 2.41 5.43
CA LEU A 392 13.43 2.40 6.12
C LEU A 392 13.69 2.29 7.64
N PRO A 393 12.86 2.92 8.49
CA PRO A 393 12.81 2.66 9.92
C PRO A 393 12.84 1.17 10.27
N ASP A 394 13.55 0.84 11.34
CA ASP A 394 13.61 -0.50 11.91
C ASP A 394 12.21 -1.04 12.24
N GLN A 395 12.07 -2.37 12.27
CA GLN A 395 10.86 -2.99 12.77
C GLN A 395 10.74 -2.74 14.29
N ILE A 396 9.63 -2.15 14.71
CA ILE A 396 9.26 -1.86 16.10
C ILE A 396 8.62 -3.09 16.76
N VAL A 397 8.81 -3.26 18.05
CA VAL A 397 8.25 -4.39 18.81
C VAL A 397 6.73 -4.26 18.95
N LEU A 398 5.99 -5.36 18.79
CA LEU A 398 4.57 -5.44 19.10
C LEU A 398 4.37 -5.53 20.62
N SER A 399 3.27 -4.96 21.14
CA SER A 399 2.88 -5.23 22.52
C SER A 399 2.44 -6.70 22.69
N ASP A 400 2.39 -7.17 23.93
CA ASP A 400 1.83 -8.49 24.24
C ASP A 400 0.35 -8.62 23.83
N ALA A 401 -0.37 -7.50 23.67
CA ALA A 401 -1.71 -7.50 23.06
C ALA A 401 -1.62 -7.60 21.53
N ASP A 402 -0.89 -6.70 20.86
CA ASP A 402 -0.85 -6.62 19.40
C ASP A 402 -0.26 -7.87 18.74
N LYS A 403 0.71 -8.53 19.40
CA LYS A 403 1.31 -9.78 18.89
C LYS A 403 0.36 -10.98 18.95
N ILE A 404 -0.71 -10.89 19.74
CA ILE A 404 -1.79 -11.88 19.79
C ILE A 404 -2.94 -11.44 18.87
N ASN A 405 -3.42 -10.20 19.01
CA ASN A 405 -4.52 -9.66 18.23
C ASN A 405 -4.28 -8.16 17.96
N PRO A 406 -4.06 -7.73 16.70
CA PRO A 406 -4.35 -8.45 15.44
C PRO A 406 -3.34 -9.55 15.05
N GLY A 407 -2.15 -9.58 15.64
CA GLY A 407 -1.04 -10.42 15.20
C GLY A 407 -0.27 -9.83 14.00
N ARG A 408 0.87 -10.42 13.64
CA ARG A 408 1.72 -9.94 12.53
C ARG A 408 1.25 -10.48 11.18
N ALA A 409 0.90 -9.60 10.25
CA ALA A 409 0.67 -9.97 8.86
C ALA A 409 1.99 -10.23 8.11
N LEU A 410 2.02 -11.29 7.29
CA LEU A 410 3.11 -11.69 6.40
C LEU A 410 2.54 -12.08 5.03
N HIS A 411 3.31 -11.91 3.95
CA HIS A 411 3.00 -12.61 2.71
C HIS A 411 3.44 -14.08 2.83
N GLU A 412 2.78 -14.97 2.08
CA GLU A 412 3.40 -16.22 1.65
C GLU A 412 4.60 -15.89 0.74
N GLN A 413 5.79 -16.42 1.06
CA GLN A 413 7.02 -16.10 0.37
C GLN A 413 7.00 -16.62 -1.08
N ASN A 414 7.51 -15.80 -1.99
CA ASN A 414 7.69 -16.12 -3.39
C ASN A 414 9.06 -15.61 -3.84
N ALA A 415 9.97 -16.52 -4.18
CA ALA A 415 11.33 -16.24 -4.68
C ALA A 415 12.15 -15.18 -3.89
N GLY A 416 11.89 -15.00 -2.59
CA GLY A 416 12.58 -14.01 -1.75
C GLY A 416 12.11 -12.56 -1.94
N HIS A 417 11.02 -12.32 -2.67
CA HIS A 417 10.48 -10.98 -2.90
C HIS A 417 9.92 -10.34 -1.62
N HIS A 418 9.35 -11.13 -0.71
CA HIS A 418 8.61 -10.65 0.46
C HIS A 418 9.48 -10.54 1.72
N GLY A 419 9.03 -9.73 2.68
CA GLY A 419 9.73 -9.43 3.93
C GLY A 419 9.52 -10.46 5.02
N ARG A 420 10.40 -10.42 6.03
CA ARG A 420 10.33 -11.25 7.23
C ARG A 420 10.01 -10.40 8.44
N ALA A 421 9.33 -10.96 9.43
CA ALA A 421 9.16 -10.32 10.73
C ALA A 421 10.40 -10.53 11.59
N LYS A 422 10.99 -9.46 12.14
CA LYS A 422 12.03 -9.58 13.15
C LYS A 422 11.45 -10.22 14.42
N LEU A 423 12.17 -11.19 14.97
CA LEU A 423 11.86 -11.90 16.20
C LEU A 423 13.05 -11.77 17.14
N VAL A 424 12.80 -11.54 18.43
CA VAL A 424 13.83 -11.67 19.46
C VAL A 424 13.35 -12.59 20.57
N VAL A 425 14.11 -13.65 20.84
CA VAL A 425 13.96 -14.48 22.04
C VAL A 425 14.78 -13.79 23.13
N SER A 426 14.10 -13.32 24.17
CA SER A 426 14.70 -12.44 25.17
C SER A 426 15.80 -13.14 25.98
N LYS A 427 16.80 -12.38 26.40
CA LYS A 427 17.79 -12.82 27.39
C LYS A 427 17.08 -13.29 28.67
N LEU A 428 17.46 -14.46 29.18
CA LEU A 428 16.90 -15.04 30.40
C LEU A 428 17.49 -14.39 31.65
N ASP A 429 16.63 -14.10 32.62
CA ASP A 429 17.04 -13.69 33.97
C ASP A 429 17.61 -14.89 34.74
N ALA A 430 18.93 -14.93 34.90
CA ALA A 430 19.63 -16.00 35.60
C ALA A 430 19.19 -16.18 37.07
N GLY A 431 18.59 -15.16 37.71
CA GLY A 431 18.05 -15.26 39.07
C GLY A 431 16.87 -16.23 39.21
N GLN A 432 16.23 -16.61 38.09
CA GLN A 432 15.09 -17.53 38.06
C GLN A 432 15.49 -19.01 37.91
N TRP A 433 16.75 -19.30 37.56
CA TRP A 433 17.17 -20.63 37.10
C TRP A 433 18.06 -21.37 38.12
N PRO A 434 17.64 -22.53 38.64
CA PRO A 434 18.44 -23.38 39.52
C PRO A 434 19.75 -23.89 38.91
N ALA A 435 20.66 -24.34 39.78
CA ALA A 435 21.89 -25.02 39.36
C ALA A 435 21.58 -26.31 38.57
N GLY A 436 22.36 -26.57 37.51
CA GLY A 436 22.18 -27.74 36.64
C GLY A 436 21.12 -27.60 35.55
N THR A 437 20.68 -26.38 35.24
CA THR A 437 19.69 -26.08 34.17
C THR A 437 20.29 -25.56 32.87
N ASP A 438 21.62 -25.41 32.79
CA ASP A 438 22.30 -24.73 31.68
C ASP A 438 22.30 -25.48 30.33
N ASP A 439 22.06 -26.79 30.38
CA ASP A 439 21.83 -27.67 29.23
C ASP A 439 20.33 -27.95 28.95
N TYR A 440 19.42 -27.22 29.61
CA TYR A 440 18.02 -27.19 29.18
C TYR A 440 17.90 -26.38 27.88
N GLU A 441 16.88 -26.68 27.07
CA GLU A 441 16.67 -26.10 25.76
C GLU A 441 15.37 -25.30 25.72
N ILE A 442 15.46 -24.00 25.42
CA ILE A 442 14.31 -23.22 24.99
C ILE A 442 13.96 -23.67 23.57
N THR A 443 12.71 -24.08 23.36
CA THR A 443 12.21 -24.54 22.05
C THR A 443 11.34 -23.45 21.43
N LEU A 444 11.51 -23.22 20.13
CA LEU A 444 10.67 -22.33 19.32
C LEU A 444 9.99 -23.16 18.24
N SER A 445 8.68 -23.36 18.38
CA SER A 445 7.87 -24.26 17.53
C SER A 445 6.85 -23.47 16.73
N ALA A 446 6.62 -23.84 15.47
CA ALA A 446 5.56 -23.26 14.64
C ALA A 446 4.32 -24.15 14.61
N VAL A 447 3.15 -23.52 14.56
CA VAL A 447 1.88 -24.16 14.22
C VAL A 447 1.26 -23.36 13.08
N GLY A 448 0.96 -24.01 11.95
CA GLY A 448 0.60 -23.34 10.70
C GLY A 448 1.81 -23.07 9.80
N GLY A 449 1.62 -22.25 8.77
CA GLY A 449 2.57 -22.10 7.65
C GLY A 449 3.67 -21.06 7.87
N LEU A 450 4.62 -21.31 8.78
CA LEU A 450 5.81 -20.46 8.97
C LEU A 450 7.11 -21.19 8.69
N ASP A 451 8.11 -20.42 8.27
CA ASP A 451 9.53 -20.77 8.28
C ASP A 451 10.33 -19.77 9.12
N LEU A 452 11.52 -20.17 9.58
CA LEU A 452 12.35 -19.41 10.51
C LEU A 452 13.77 -19.26 9.96
N HIS A 453 14.34 -18.06 10.08
CA HIS A 453 15.64 -17.70 9.51
C HIS A 453 16.52 -17.00 10.56
N GLY A 454 17.83 -17.03 10.36
CA GLY A 454 18.78 -16.23 11.16
C GLY A 454 19.01 -14.83 10.58
N LYS A 455 18.62 -14.60 9.32
CA LYS A 455 18.78 -13.32 8.61
C LYS A 455 17.47 -12.86 7.94
N GLU A 456 17.38 -11.56 7.68
CA GLU A 456 16.18 -10.95 7.06
C GLU A 456 15.98 -11.35 5.58
N VAL A 457 17.07 -11.57 4.84
CA VAL A 457 17.02 -11.72 3.36
C VAL A 457 17.65 -13.04 2.87
N ASP A 458 18.77 -13.49 3.45
CA ASP A 458 19.46 -14.70 3.00
C ASP A 458 18.61 -15.97 3.19
N ALA A 459 18.85 -17.00 2.37
CA ALA A 459 18.20 -18.30 2.47
C ALA A 459 18.81 -19.19 3.59
N ASP A 460 18.87 -18.70 4.83
CA ASP A 460 19.51 -19.37 5.97
C ASP A 460 18.53 -20.14 6.88
N LEU A 461 17.60 -20.90 6.27
CA LEU A 461 16.50 -21.60 6.94
C LEU A 461 16.95 -22.40 8.18
N LYS A 462 16.24 -22.21 9.29
CA LYS A 462 16.40 -22.91 10.57
C LYS A 462 15.35 -24.00 10.68
N ALA A 463 15.76 -25.21 11.07
CA ALA A 463 14.82 -26.30 11.33
C ALA A 463 13.91 -25.96 12.52
N LEU A 464 12.62 -26.23 12.37
CA LEU A 464 11.61 -26.12 13.43
C LEU A 464 11.27 -27.53 13.95
N PRO A 465 11.15 -27.74 15.28
CA PRO A 465 11.34 -26.77 16.35
C PRO A 465 12.81 -26.36 16.51
N PHE A 466 13.04 -25.06 16.56
CA PHE A 466 14.38 -24.49 16.74
C PHE A 466 14.76 -24.52 18.23
N LYS A 467 16.03 -24.74 18.54
CA LYS A 467 16.50 -25.05 19.89
C LYS A 467 17.63 -24.12 20.31
N LEU A 468 17.49 -23.51 21.49
CA LEU A 468 18.46 -22.58 22.08
C LEU A 468 18.80 -23.04 23.50
N LYS A 469 20.09 -23.23 23.81
CA LYS A 469 20.50 -23.59 25.18
C LYS A 469 20.20 -22.44 26.15
N VAL A 470 19.71 -22.80 27.34
CA VAL A 470 19.49 -21.87 28.45
C VAL A 470 20.77 -21.13 28.84
N SER A 471 21.94 -21.79 28.82
CA SER A 471 23.25 -21.14 29.00
C SER A 471 23.53 -20.02 28.00
N ALA A 472 23.21 -20.21 26.71
CA ALA A 472 23.39 -19.19 25.69
C ALA A 472 22.42 -18.01 25.90
N LEU A 473 21.15 -18.30 26.21
CA LEU A 473 20.14 -17.27 26.46
C LEU A 473 20.29 -16.55 27.81
N LYS A 474 20.99 -17.13 28.80
CA LYS A 474 21.46 -16.42 30.01
C LYS A 474 22.58 -15.41 29.67
N ALA A 475 23.35 -15.63 28.60
CA ALA A 475 24.37 -14.68 28.15
C ALA A 475 23.77 -13.54 27.32
N ASN A 476 23.02 -13.86 26.26
CA ASN A 476 22.53 -12.90 25.25
C ASN A 476 21.07 -13.19 24.85
N ALA A 477 20.41 -12.21 24.22
CA ALA A 477 19.16 -12.44 23.50
C ALA A 477 19.45 -12.95 22.08
N GLU A 478 18.61 -13.82 21.53
CA GLU A 478 18.76 -14.35 20.16
C GLU A 478 17.84 -13.58 19.19
N THR A 479 18.37 -13.15 18.04
CA THR A 479 17.59 -12.47 16.98
C THR A 479 17.38 -13.39 15.79
N LEU A 480 16.12 -13.54 15.38
CA LEU A 480 15.66 -14.44 14.32
C LEU A 480 14.66 -13.70 13.41
N TRP A 481 14.27 -14.34 12.31
CA TRP A 481 13.39 -13.76 11.29
C TRP A 481 12.33 -14.76 10.85
N VAL A 482 11.06 -14.35 10.89
CA VAL A 482 9.91 -15.22 10.58
C VAL A 482 9.42 -14.95 9.16
N GLU A 483 9.29 -16.01 8.38
CA GLU A 483 8.81 -16.00 7.00
C GLU A 483 7.47 -16.72 6.89
N GLY A 484 6.56 -16.20 6.05
CA GLY A 484 5.31 -16.88 5.74
C GLY A 484 5.54 -17.98 4.70
N LYS A 485 5.37 -19.24 5.08
CA LYS A 485 5.60 -20.42 4.23
C LYS A 485 4.38 -20.82 3.41
N THR A 486 3.19 -20.69 3.98
CA THR A 486 1.93 -21.11 3.36
C THR A 486 0.78 -20.26 3.88
N ALA A 487 -0.06 -19.74 2.99
CA ALA A 487 -1.17 -18.87 3.37
C ALA A 487 -2.21 -19.57 4.26
N GLY A 488 -2.67 -18.86 5.29
CA GLY A 488 -3.70 -19.30 6.22
C GLY A 488 -5.12 -19.23 5.63
N ALA A 489 -6.05 -19.91 6.29
CA ALA A 489 -7.48 -19.85 6.03
C ALA A 489 -8.20 -18.78 6.87
N ALA A 490 -7.64 -18.38 8.01
CA ALA A 490 -8.18 -17.35 8.90
C ALA A 490 -7.09 -16.40 9.43
N LEU A 491 -7.49 -15.27 10.03
CA LEU A 491 -6.56 -14.42 10.77
C LEU A 491 -6.08 -15.16 12.04
N ARG A 492 -4.80 -14.99 12.39
CA ARG A 492 -4.16 -15.58 13.59
C ARG A 492 -4.14 -17.13 13.64
N ASP A 493 -4.50 -17.83 12.56
CA ASP A 493 -4.52 -19.30 12.52
C ASP A 493 -3.13 -19.94 12.66
N THR A 494 -2.10 -19.13 12.42
CA THR A 494 -0.70 -19.49 12.36
C THR A 494 0.05 -18.80 13.51
N ARG A 495 0.95 -19.50 14.20
CA ARG A 495 1.65 -18.98 15.39
C ARG A 495 3.04 -19.59 15.60
N LEU A 496 3.87 -18.86 16.35
CA LEU A 496 5.07 -19.39 17.00
C LEU A 496 4.81 -19.54 18.51
N GLU A 497 5.28 -20.63 19.10
CA GLU A 497 5.21 -20.93 20.54
C GLU A 497 6.63 -21.08 21.10
N LEU A 498 6.94 -20.39 22.20
CA LEU A 498 8.09 -20.70 23.05
C LEU A 498 7.74 -21.79 24.06
N GLY A 499 8.64 -22.75 24.20
CA GLY A 499 8.57 -23.87 25.13
C GLY A 499 9.90 -24.18 25.78
N LEU A 500 9.93 -25.28 26.54
CA LEU A 500 11.09 -25.75 27.28
C LEU A 500 11.22 -27.26 27.19
N ASP A 501 12.44 -27.73 26.92
CA ASP A 501 12.81 -29.14 27.03
C ASP A 501 14.16 -29.33 27.75
N ARG A 502 14.53 -30.58 28.04
CA ARG A 502 15.79 -30.97 28.67
C ARG A 502 16.32 -32.30 28.13
N ALA A 503 17.57 -32.63 28.43
CA ALA A 503 18.11 -33.97 28.19
C ALA A 503 17.32 -35.08 28.92
N ALA A 504 17.40 -36.31 28.40
CA ALA A 504 16.80 -37.49 29.04
C ALA A 504 17.52 -37.88 30.34
N GLY A 505 16.80 -38.55 31.26
CA GLY A 505 17.25 -38.91 32.60
C GLY A 505 16.30 -38.43 33.69
N GLY A 506 16.42 -38.98 34.91
CA GLY A 506 15.47 -38.70 35.99
C GLY A 506 14.04 -39.18 35.68
N LEU A 507 13.03 -38.44 36.16
CA LEU A 507 11.63 -38.76 35.86
C LEU A 507 11.31 -38.60 34.37
N ALA A 508 10.24 -39.28 33.92
CA ALA A 508 9.74 -39.21 32.55
C ALA A 508 9.27 -37.77 32.23
N LYS A 509 9.96 -37.14 31.27
CA LYS A 509 9.74 -35.75 30.85
C LYS A 509 8.64 -35.61 29.79
N THR A 510 7.91 -34.50 29.85
CA THR A 510 7.07 -33.99 28.76
C THR A 510 7.49 -32.56 28.44
N PRO A 511 7.91 -32.24 27.20
CA PRO A 511 8.28 -30.88 26.79
C PRO A 511 7.16 -29.88 27.09
N LYS A 512 7.53 -28.72 27.63
CA LYS A 512 6.61 -27.63 28.00
C LYS A 512 6.38 -26.74 26.79
N ALA A 513 5.16 -26.23 26.62
CA ALA A 513 4.79 -25.37 25.49
C ALA A 513 4.02 -24.13 25.94
N ARG A 514 4.02 -23.09 25.11
CA ARG A 514 3.30 -21.81 25.29
C ARG A 514 3.65 -21.02 26.56
N GLY A 515 4.93 -21.02 26.96
CA GLY A 515 5.43 -20.02 27.93
C GLY A 515 5.40 -18.59 27.37
N ASP A 516 5.50 -18.46 26.04
CA ASP A 516 5.11 -17.29 25.26
C ASP A 516 4.58 -17.78 23.90
N PHE A 517 3.76 -16.99 23.21
CA PHE A 517 3.39 -17.23 21.82
C PHE A 517 3.07 -15.93 21.07
N GLY A 518 3.17 -15.97 19.74
CA GLY A 518 2.86 -14.85 18.86
C GLY A 518 2.07 -15.33 17.65
N CYS A 519 0.99 -14.61 17.33
CA CYS A 519 0.07 -14.94 16.25
C CYS A 519 0.44 -14.20 14.96
N PHE A 520 0.29 -14.90 13.84
CA PHE A 520 0.63 -14.44 12.51
C PHE A 520 -0.55 -14.68 11.55
N SER A 521 -0.66 -13.85 10.52
CA SER A 521 -1.61 -14.05 9.42
C SER A 521 -0.82 -14.06 8.11
N VAL A 522 -0.57 -15.26 7.58
CA VAL A 522 0.16 -15.44 6.30
C VAL A 522 -0.85 -15.34 5.16
N VAL A 523 -0.64 -14.42 4.22
CA VAL A 523 -1.62 -14.12 3.15
C VAL A 523 -1.02 -14.25 1.75
N LYS A 524 -1.85 -14.66 0.80
CA LYS A 524 -1.51 -14.81 -0.61
C LYS A 524 -2.58 -14.14 -1.47
N PHE A 525 -2.16 -13.48 -2.55
CA PHE A 525 -3.07 -12.86 -3.50
C PHE A 525 -3.58 -13.88 -4.53
N GLU A 526 -4.89 -14.03 -4.61
CA GLU A 526 -5.58 -14.72 -5.72
C GLU A 526 -5.43 -13.92 -7.01
N SER A 527 -5.80 -12.62 -6.97
CA SER A 527 -5.72 -11.74 -8.13
C SER A 527 -5.62 -10.25 -7.79
N LEU A 528 -5.10 -9.49 -8.76
CA LEU A 528 -5.27 -8.06 -8.90
C LEU A 528 -5.83 -7.81 -10.30
N LYS A 529 -6.91 -7.02 -10.41
CA LYS A 529 -7.57 -6.70 -11.68
C LYS A 529 -7.97 -5.23 -11.73
N ILE A 530 -8.09 -4.68 -12.94
CA ILE A 530 -8.83 -3.45 -13.18
C ILE A 530 -10.31 -3.76 -12.97
N ASN A 531 -10.98 -3.09 -12.02
CA ASN A 531 -12.42 -3.20 -11.85
C ASN A 531 -13.13 -2.15 -12.71
N TYR A 532 -13.05 -2.32 -14.03
CA TYR A 532 -13.75 -1.48 -14.99
C TYR A 532 -15.09 -2.11 -15.37
N THR A 533 -16.16 -1.33 -15.27
CA THR A 533 -17.46 -1.66 -15.85
C THR A 533 -17.86 -0.53 -16.80
N LYS A 534 -18.05 -0.90 -18.08
CA LYS A 534 -18.57 -0.02 -19.12
C LYS A 534 -19.94 0.54 -18.71
N ALA A 535 -20.20 1.83 -18.92
CA ALA A 535 -21.58 2.31 -18.84
C ALA A 535 -22.38 1.83 -20.06
N ALA A 536 -23.71 1.81 -19.95
CA ALA A 536 -24.58 1.38 -21.04
C ALA A 536 -24.45 2.30 -22.28
N ASP A 537 -24.23 3.59 -22.04
CA ASP A 537 -24.20 4.67 -23.03
C ASP A 537 -22.80 5.18 -23.40
N GLU A 538 -21.73 4.82 -22.67
CA GLU A 538 -20.34 5.20 -23.00
C GLU A 538 -19.66 4.16 -23.93
N HIS A 539 -18.39 4.39 -24.29
CA HIS A 539 -17.57 3.43 -25.04
C HIS A 539 -16.81 2.46 -24.09
N GLN A 540 -16.22 1.40 -24.64
CA GLN A 540 -15.31 0.52 -23.91
C GLN A 540 -13.94 1.19 -23.75
N ALA A 541 -13.64 1.73 -22.57
CA ALA A 541 -12.36 2.38 -22.30
C ALA A 541 -11.22 1.43 -21.88
N TRP A 542 -11.53 0.20 -21.46
CA TRP A 542 -10.51 -0.82 -21.18
C TRP A 542 -10.53 -1.91 -22.26
N ASP A 543 -9.55 -1.88 -23.17
CA ASP A 543 -9.26 -3.00 -24.07
C ASP A 543 -8.21 -3.89 -23.39
N GLU A 544 -8.69 -4.96 -22.76
CA GLU A 544 -7.85 -5.92 -22.04
C GLU A 544 -6.94 -6.74 -22.98
N ALA A 545 -7.37 -6.98 -24.22
CA ALA A 545 -6.64 -7.79 -25.19
C ALA A 545 -5.43 -7.03 -25.75
N GLN A 546 -5.60 -5.74 -26.05
CA GLN A 546 -4.53 -4.84 -26.50
C GLN A 546 -3.83 -4.12 -25.34
N LYS A 547 -4.29 -4.34 -24.09
CA LYS A 547 -3.83 -3.74 -22.84
C LYS A 547 -3.91 -2.20 -22.81
N ARG A 548 -4.91 -1.63 -23.47
CA ARG A 548 -5.07 -0.17 -23.66
C ARG A 548 -6.16 0.39 -22.75
N PHE A 549 -5.84 1.46 -22.04
CA PHE A 549 -6.83 2.27 -21.32
C PHE A 549 -7.02 3.62 -22.02
N TYR A 550 -8.21 3.85 -22.56
CA TYR A 550 -8.56 5.05 -23.32
C TYR A 550 -9.06 6.16 -22.40
N ILE A 551 -8.21 7.15 -22.12
CA ILE A 551 -8.50 8.14 -21.07
C ILE A 551 -9.56 9.20 -21.46
N ASN A 552 -9.88 9.40 -22.74
CA ASN A 552 -10.67 10.57 -23.18
C ASN A 552 -12.14 10.28 -23.53
N ILE A 553 -12.66 9.07 -23.30
CA ILE A 553 -13.96 8.60 -23.84
C ILE A 553 -15.04 8.24 -22.80
N ASN A 554 -14.77 8.45 -21.51
CA ASN A 554 -15.78 8.35 -20.45
C ASN A 554 -15.83 9.66 -19.66
N LYS A 555 -17.02 10.14 -19.30
CA LYS A 555 -17.23 11.39 -18.52
C LYS A 555 -17.79 11.10 -17.12
N LYS A 556 -17.34 10.01 -16.48
CA LYS A 556 -17.76 9.53 -15.15
C LYS A 556 -17.24 10.40 -13.99
N GLY A 557 -17.59 11.68 -13.95
CA GLY A 557 -17.26 12.63 -12.86
C GLY A 557 -15.78 13.06 -12.81
N ASP A 558 -14.85 12.22 -13.24
CA ASP A 558 -13.50 12.63 -13.62
C ASP A 558 -13.54 13.26 -15.01
N VAL A 559 -13.53 14.60 -15.08
CA VAL A 559 -13.60 15.38 -16.33
C VAL A 559 -12.63 14.86 -17.41
N PRO A 560 -11.38 14.45 -17.08
CA PRO A 560 -10.41 13.93 -18.06
C PRO A 560 -10.36 12.41 -18.24
N GLY A 561 -11.28 11.64 -17.62
CA GLY A 561 -11.44 10.18 -17.80
C GLY A 561 -10.20 9.29 -17.48
N ARG A 562 -9.25 9.76 -16.67
CA ARG A 562 -8.00 9.06 -16.32
C ARG A 562 -8.09 8.17 -15.09
N LYS A 563 -9.13 8.33 -14.28
CA LYS A 563 -9.31 7.51 -13.07
C LYS A 563 -9.64 6.05 -13.41
N ILE A 564 -9.02 5.15 -12.67
CA ILE A 564 -9.08 3.72 -12.87
C ILE A 564 -9.16 3.02 -11.52
N LYS A 565 -10.10 2.07 -11.39
CA LYS A 565 -10.29 1.29 -10.17
C LYS A 565 -9.53 -0.02 -10.25
N PHE A 566 -8.81 -0.36 -9.19
CA PHE A 566 -8.15 -1.65 -9.04
C PHE A 566 -8.77 -2.41 -7.87
N LYS A 567 -9.09 -3.69 -8.11
CA LYS A 567 -9.60 -4.61 -7.10
C LYS A 567 -8.59 -5.74 -6.89
N ALA A 568 -8.11 -5.88 -5.66
CA ALA A 568 -7.29 -7.00 -5.21
C ALA A 568 -8.13 -7.99 -4.41
N ARG A 569 -7.70 -9.24 -4.42
CA ARG A 569 -8.34 -10.34 -3.69
C ARG A 569 -7.30 -11.31 -3.13
N LEU A 570 -7.43 -11.63 -1.85
CA LEU A 570 -6.68 -12.68 -1.18
C LEU A 570 -7.28 -14.06 -1.47
N SER A 571 -6.47 -15.12 -1.44
CA SER A 571 -6.91 -16.49 -1.69
C SER A 571 -7.80 -17.07 -0.58
N ALA A 572 -7.65 -16.55 0.64
CA ALA A 572 -8.57 -16.78 1.75
C ALA A 572 -9.40 -15.51 2.01
N LYS A 573 -10.63 -15.69 2.53
CA LYS A 573 -11.59 -14.59 2.77
C LYS A 573 -11.27 -13.80 4.04
N LEU A 574 -10.05 -13.25 4.11
CA LEU A 574 -9.53 -12.55 5.27
C LEU A 574 -9.95 -11.08 5.24
N ALA A 575 -10.86 -10.68 6.12
CA ALA A 575 -11.23 -9.28 6.33
C ALA A 575 -10.14 -8.53 7.13
N GLY A 576 -10.12 -7.20 7.05
CA GLY A 576 -9.28 -6.35 7.89
C GLY A 576 -7.80 -6.27 7.50
N VAL A 577 -7.36 -6.95 6.44
CA VAL A 577 -5.96 -6.93 5.98
C VAL A 577 -5.70 -5.64 5.19
N PRO A 578 -4.75 -4.78 5.60
CA PRO A 578 -4.45 -3.55 4.86
C PRO A 578 -3.55 -3.80 3.65
N LEU A 579 -3.98 -3.32 2.49
CA LEU A 579 -3.32 -3.46 1.20
C LEU A 579 -2.92 -2.09 0.64
N ARG A 580 -1.83 -2.07 -0.14
CA ARG A 580 -1.28 -0.89 -0.81
C ARG A 580 -1.17 -1.18 -2.32
N PHE A 581 -1.60 -0.23 -3.15
CA PHE A 581 -1.76 -0.41 -4.60
C PHE A 581 -0.96 0.61 -5.40
N MET A 582 -0.23 0.16 -6.41
CA MET A 582 0.83 0.91 -7.09
C MET A 582 0.65 0.90 -8.61
N LEU A 583 0.92 2.04 -9.25
CA LEU A 583 1.05 2.19 -10.71
C LEU A 583 2.55 2.21 -11.07
N ALA A 584 3.23 1.06 -10.97
CA ALA A 584 4.68 1.01 -11.15
C ALA A 584 5.06 1.46 -12.58
N PRO A 585 5.82 2.55 -12.76
CA PRO A 585 6.14 3.05 -14.09
C PRO A 585 7.08 2.07 -14.79
N ASP A 586 6.83 1.85 -16.09
CA ASP A 586 7.72 1.05 -16.93
C ASP A 586 9.06 1.79 -17.14
N LYS A 587 10.18 1.04 -17.07
CA LYS A 587 11.53 1.54 -17.33
C LYS A 587 11.69 2.27 -18.67
N ASP A 588 10.86 1.95 -19.67
CA ASP A 588 10.98 2.48 -21.03
C ASP A 588 9.99 3.61 -21.32
N ASN A 589 9.19 4.04 -20.34
CA ASN A 589 8.60 5.37 -20.37
C ASN A 589 9.69 6.43 -20.62
N THR A 590 9.30 7.46 -21.37
CA THR A 590 10.19 8.51 -21.93
C THR A 590 11.28 8.11 -22.91
N LYS A 591 11.28 6.87 -23.44
CA LYS A 591 12.21 6.42 -24.49
C LYS A 591 11.50 6.10 -25.81
N ALA A 592 12.23 6.19 -26.94
CA ALA A 592 11.78 5.67 -28.23
C ALA A 592 11.36 4.19 -28.18
N ALA A 593 11.97 3.38 -27.30
CA ALA A 593 11.59 1.98 -27.11
C ALA A 593 10.13 1.77 -26.64
N ASN A 594 9.48 2.80 -26.09
CA ASN A 594 8.05 2.76 -25.78
C ASN A 594 7.22 3.54 -26.81
N TRP A 595 7.67 4.74 -27.22
CA TRP A 595 6.84 5.67 -27.99
C TRP A 595 7.13 5.71 -29.50
N ASN A 596 8.10 4.93 -29.98
CA ASN A 596 8.69 4.98 -31.34
C ASN A 596 9.32 6.35 -31.72
N ILE A 597 9.25 7.33 -30.83
CA ILE A 597 9.95 8.61 -30.86
C ILE A 597 10.62 8.85 -29.51
N ASP A 598 11.82 9.41 -29.49
CA ASP A 598 12.28 10.10 -28.28
C ASP A 598 11.52 11.42 -28.15
N PHE A 599 11.50 11.95 -26.93
CA PHE A 599 11.14 13.34 -26.69
C PHE A 599 11.96 14.30 -27.57
N PRO A 600 11.43 15.49 -27.89
CA PRO A 600 12.23 16.54 -28.49
C PRO A 600 13.45 16.89 -27.64
N THR A 601 14.53 17.27 -28.31
CA THR A 601 15.67 17.95 -27.70
C THR A 601 15.70 19.39 -28.20
N ASP A 602 16.40 20.27 -27.48
CA ASP A 602 16.27 21.71 -27.67
C ASP A 602 16.75 22.26 -29.02
N GLY A 603 17.40 21.42 -29.84
CA GLY A 603 17.96 21.74 -31.15
C GLY A 603 19.26 22.55 -31.13
N LYS A 604 19.79 22.91 -29.95
CA LYS A 604 20.91 23.86 -29.80
C LYS A 604 22.01 23.38 -28.84
N SER A 605 21.64 22.74 -27.74
CA SER A 605 22.57 22.07 -26.80
C SER A 605 22.44 20.55 -26.79
N GLY A 606 21.34 20.01 -27.34
CA GLY A 606 21.00 18.59 -27.28
C GLY A 606 20.31 18.17 -25.99
N ALA A 607 20.09 19.09 -25.05
CA ALA A 607 19.31 18.84 -23.84
C ALA A 607 17.86 18.45 -24.18
N ALA A 608 17.24 17.59 -23.37
CA ALA A 608 15.81 17.28 -23.50
C ALA A 608 14.97 18.54 -23.28
N ASP A 609 14.04 18.79 -24.22
CA ASP A 609 13.17 19.98 -24.21
C ASP A 609 12.10 19.89 -23.12
N VAL A 610 11.67 18.66 -22.79
CA VAL A 610 10.87 18.36 -21.61
C VAL A 610 11.76 17.69 -20.58
N LYS A 611 11.73 18.19 -19.35
CA LYS A 611 12.37 17.57 -18.18
C LYS A 611 11.24 17.09 -17.27
N TRP A 612 11.32 15.86 -16.79
CA TRP A 612 10.23 15.27 -15.99
C TRP A 612 9.94 16.09 -14.74
N LYS A 613 10.98 16.72 -14.14
CA LYS A 613 10.80 17.62 -13.00
C LYS A 613 9.87 18.80 -13.27
N ASP A 614 9.89 19.35 -14.49
CA ASP A 614 9.18 20.58 -14.86
C ASP A 614 7.74 20.29 -15.33
N VAL A 615 7.44 19.04 -15.73
CA VAL A 615 6.09 18.61 -16.13
C VAL A 615 5.08 18.78 -14.96
N PRO A 616 3.95 19.49 -15.15
CA PRO A 616 2.97 19.72 -14.11
C PRO A 616 2.42 18.44 -13.48
N ALA A 617 2.33 18.41 -12.15
CA ALA A 617 1.83 17.26 -11.40
C ALA A 617 0.44 16.78 -11.87
N ALA A 618 -0.42 17.70 -12.32
CA ALA A 618 -1.74 17.39 -12.86
C ALA A 618 -1.73 16.51 -14.12
N LEU A 619 -0.61 16.44 -14.87
CA LEU A 619 -0.44 15.57 -16.05
C LEU A 619 0.13 14.18 -15.70
N LYS A 620 0.68 14.01 -14.49
CA LYS A 620 1.33 12.77 -14.04
C LYS A 620 0.29 11.80 -13.43
N HIS A 621 0.71 10.57 -13.14
CA HIS A 621 -0.13 9.58 -12.45
C HIS A 621 -0.30 9.94 -10.97
N VAL A 622 -1.35 9.42 -10.33
CA VAL A 622 -1.58 9.52 -8.89
C VAL A 622 -1.93 8.14 -8.33
N ASP A 623 -1.00 7.58 -7.59
CA ASP A 623 -1.13 6.35 -6.80
C ASP A 623 -0.69 6.52 -5.34
N LYS A 624 -0.50 7.78 -4.90
CA LYS A 624 0.00 8.22 -3.59
C LYS A 624 -0.77 9.45 -3.12
N THR A 625 -0.86 9.66 -1.81
CA THR A 625 -1.52 10.86 -1.22
C THR A 625 -0.80 12.17 -1.57
N ALA A 626 0.52 12.12 -1.67
CA ALA A 626 1.34 13.12 -2.36
C ALA A 626 2.47 12.39 -3.09
N ARG A 627 2.85 12.83 -4.29
CA ARG A 627 3.75 12.07 -5.17
C ARG A 627 5.16 11.84 -4.58
N ASN A 628 5.63 12.72 -3.70
CA ASN A 628 6.90 12.55 -2.99
C ASN A 628 6.83 11.56 -1.81
N ARG A 629 5.67 11.01 -1.44
CA ARG A 629 5.58 9.98 -0.38
C ARG A 629 6.12 8.64 -0.87
N LEU A 630 6.59 7.81 0.06
CA LEU A 630 7.00 6.45 -0.27
C LEU A 630 5.80 5.51 -0.45
N LEU A 631 4.93 5.40 0.57
CA LEU A 631 3.80 4.47 0.52
C LEU A 631 2.68 4.90 -0.44
N HIS A 632 2.19 3.94 -1.21
CA HIS A 632 1.08 4.09 -2.15
C HIS A 632 -0.30 4.17 -1.46
N LEU A 633 -1.36 4.42 -2.22
CA LEU A 633 -2.73 4.48 -1.72
C LEU A 633 -3.18 3.14 -1.13
N ARG A 634 -4.06 3.22 -0.13
CA ARG A 634 -4.39 2.14 0.81
C ARG A 634 -5.86 1.76 0.71
N ALA A 635 -6.15 0.47 0.79
CA ALA A 635 -7.49 -0.05 1.09
C ALA A 635 -7.39 -1.20 2.11
N VAL A 636 -8.52 -1.63 2.67
CA VAL A 636 -8.58 -2.74 3.64
C VAL A 636 -9.54 -3.80 3.12
N THR A 637 -9.22 -5.07 3.30
CA THR A 637 -10.06 -6.17 2.79
C THR A 637 -11.39 -6.29 3.53
N ASN A 638 -12.45 -6.56 2.76
CA ASN A 638 -13.79 -6.85 3.25
C ASN A 638 -13.96 -8.34 3.63
N ALA A 639 -15.18 -8.74 4.00
CA ALA A 639 -15.53 -10.12 4.38
C ALA A 639 -15.32 -11.19 3.28
N ASN A 640 -15.03 -10.80 2.04
CA ASN A 640 -14.65 -11.73 0.95
C ASN A 640 -13.14 -11.81 0.71
N GLY A 641 -12.30 -11.13 1.51
CA GLY A 641 -10.86 -11.00 1.25
C GLY A 641 -10.53 -10.01 0.13
N GLU A 642 -11.47 -9.12 -0.22
CA GLU A 642 -11.36 -8.22 -1.36
C GLU A 642 -11.20 -6.76 -0.92
N ALA A 643 -10.33 -6.00 -1.60
CA ALA A 643 -10.21 -4.56 -1.40
C ALA A 643 -10.15 -3.83 -2.76
N GLU A 644 -10.65 -2.60 -2.80
CA GLU A 644 -10.67 -1.74 -4.00
C GLU A 644 -10.11 -0.36 -3.69
N VAL A 645 -9.42 0.24 -4.66
CA VAL A 645 -9.01 1.64 -4.63
C VAL A 645 -9.09 2.27 -6.02
N GLU A 646 -9.31 3.59 -6.05
CA GLU A 646 -9.29 4.41 -7.25
C GLU A 646 -7.92 5.10 -7.37
N LEU A 647 -7.19 4.82 -8.46
CA LEU A 647 -5.93 5.47 -8.82
C LEU A 647 -6.14 6.32 -10.08
N GLN A 648 -5.19 7.17 -10.44
CA GLN A 648 -5.28 8.01 -11.65
C GLN A 648 -4.09 7.76 -12.56
N LEU A 649 -4.36 7.44 -13.83
CA LEU A 649 -3.33 7.37 -14.87
C LEU A 649 -2.74 8.76 -15.17
N SER A 650 -1.57 8.80 -15.79
CA SER A 650 -1.05 10.03 -16.38
C SER A 650 -1.93 10.48 -17.56
N ARG A 651 -1.77 11.72 -18.03
CA ARG A 651 -2.37 12.17 -19.29
C ARG A 651 -1.52 11.80 -20.51
N TRP A 652 -0.34 11.20 -20.31
CA TRP A 652 0.65 10.98 -21.36
C TRP A 652 0.30 9.75 -22.21
N GLY A 653 -0.01 9.96 -23.49
CA GLY A 653 -0.25 8.89 -24.45
C GLY A 653 1.01 8.02 -24.59
N GLY A 654 0.84 6.71 -24.49
CA GLY A 654 1.93 5.74 -24.55
C GLY A 654 2.59 5.40 -23.21
N ASP A 655 2.33 6.12 -22.12
CA ASP A 655 2.82 5.75 -20.79
C ASP A 655 2.35 4.33 -20.42
N LYS A 656 3.28 3.50 -19.95
CA LYS A 656 3.04 2.15 -19.45
C LYS A 656 3.14 2.12 -17.93
N PHE A 657 2.16 1.49 -17.31
CA PHE A 657 2.15 1.21 -15.86
C PHE A 657 1.96 -0.29 -15.64
N HIS A 658 2.66 -0.85 -14.66
CA HIS A 658 2.48 -2.21 -14.19
C HIS A 658 1.67 -2.18 -12.89
N PRO A 659 0.36 -2.52 -12.92
CA PRO A 659 -0.46 -2.42 -11.72
C PRO A 659 -0.04 -3.48 -10.71
N ALA A 660 0.22 -3.05 -9.48
CA ALA A 660 0.77 -3.90 -8.43
C ALA A 660 0.04 -3.72 -7.09
N VAL A 661 0.05 -4.76 -6.25
CA VAL A 661 -0.48 -4.74 -4.88
C VAL A 661 0.46 -5.47 -3.92
N TYR A 662 0.50 -5.02 -2.67
CA TYR A 662 1.26 -5.62 -1.57
C TYR A 662 0.56 -5.36 -0.22
N ILE A 663 0.81 -6.19 0.81
CA ILE A 663 0.34 -5.87 2.16
C ILE A 663 1.10 -4.70 2.75
N GLU A 664 0.44 -3.93 3.61
CA GLU A 664 1.01 -2.78 4.32
C GLU A 664 2.26 -3.13 5.14
N GLN A 665 2.34 -4.35 5.67
CA GLN A 665 3.47 -4.88 6.45
C GLN A 665 4.67 -5.40 5.61
N ASP A 666 4.71 -5.08 4.31
CA ASP A 666 5.83 -5.35 3.40
C ASP A 666 6.30 -4.04 2.70
N PRO A 667 6.67 -2.99 3.46
CA PRO A 667 6.84 -1.63 2.93
C PRO A 667 8.03 -1.45 2.01
N HIS A 668 9.00 -2.38 1.95
CA HIS A 668 10.11 -2.29 0.98
C HIS A 668 9.62 -2.29 -0.47
N LEU A 669 8.47 -2.93 -0.74
CA LEU A 669 7.85 -2.96 -2.07
C LEU A 669 7.37 -1.58 -2.53
N CYS A 670 7.22 -0.59 -1.63
CA CYS A 670 6.94 0.79 -2.05
C CYS A 670 8.07 1.46 -2.85
N LYS A 671 9.27 0.86 -2.81
CA LYS A 671 10.47 1.31 -3.53
C LYS A 671 10.61 0.67 -4.92
N TYR A 672 9.70 -0.22 -5.33
CA TYR A 672 9.83 -0.98 -6.58
C TYR A 672 9.87 -0.06 -7.81
N VAL A 673 10.73 -0.39 -8.78
CA VAL A 673 10.77 0.26 -10.10
C VAL A 673 10.93 -0.82 -11.14
N HIS A 674 9.98 -0.91 -12.09
CA HIS A 674 9.95 -2.01 -13.05
C HIS A 674 11.21 -2.03 -13.91
N GLY A 675 11.87 -3.18 -14.02
CA GLY A 675 13.08 -3.36 -14.81
C GLY A 675 14.33 -2.61 -14.32
N HIS A 676 14.31 -2.01 -13.12
CA HIS A 676 15.49 -1.39 -12.52
C HIS A 676 16.38 -2.45 -11.83
N ALA A 677 17.68 -2.48 -12.13
CA ALA A 677 18.62 -3.52 -11.70
C ALA A 677 18.59 -3.90 -10.20
N ASP A 678 18.43 -2.93 -9.28
CA ASP A 678 18.25 -3.21 -7.84
C ASP A 678 16.79 -3.15 -7.37
N LEU A 679 16.10 -2.02 -7.59
CA LEU A 679 14.72 -1.80 -7.14
C LEU A 679 13.70 -2.78 -7.73
N GLY A 680 14.01 -3.45 -8.85
CA GLY A 680 13.18 -4.48 -9.46
C GLY A 680 13.37 -5.89 -8.89
N LYS A 681 14.33 -6.14 -7.98
CA LYS A 681 14.66 -7.49 -7.49
C LYS A 681 13.62 -8.15 -6.57
N ARG A 682 12.74 -7.35 -5.95
CA ARG A 682 11.74 -7.81 -4.98
C ARG A 682 10.37 -7.37 -5.46
N GLU A 683 9.64 -8.28 -6.08
CA GLU A 683 8.43 -7.94 -6.83
C GLU A 683 7.17 -7.90 -5.96
N PRO A 684 6.30 -6.89 -6.11
CA PRO A 684 4.93 -6.92 -5.61
C PRO A 684 4.05 -7.85 -6.46
N LYS A 685 2.81 -8.12 -6.03
CA LYS A 685 1.87 -8.89 -6.85
C LYS A 685 1.35 -8.03 -8.01
N PHE A 686 1.77 -8.35 -9.23
CA PHE A 686 1.19 -7.73 -10.43
C PHE A 686 -0.21 -8.22 -10.77
N ALA A 687 -0.94 -7.38 -11.50
CA ALA A 687 -2.12 -7.78 -12.25
C ALA A 687 -1.75 -8.76 -13.37
N ALA A 688 -2.65 -9.70 -13.69
CA ALA A 688 -2.42 -10.67 -14.76
C ALA A 688 -2.30 -10.02 -16.15
N VAL A 689 -2.92 -8.85 -16.34
CA VAL A 689 -2.81 -8.04 -17.56
C VAL A 689 -1.96 -6.81 -17.26
N THR A 690 -0.70 -6.90 -17.67
CA THR A 690 0.33 -5.86 -17.48
C THR A 690 1.29 -5.82 -18.68
N PRO A 691 1.92 -4.68 -19.02
CA PRO A 691 1.57 -3.33 -18.58
C PRO A 691 0.20 -2.88 -19.10
N VAL A 692 -0.41 -1.94 -18.40
CA VAL A 692 -1.52 -1.11 -18.87
C VAL A 692 -0.92 0.09 -19.59
N GLN A 693 -1.27 0.32 -20.86
CA GLN A 693 -0.80 1.47 -21.62
C GLN A 693 -1.89 2.54 -21.76
N VAL A 694 -1.53 3.79 -21.51
CA VAL A 694 -2.39 4.96 -21.74
C VAL A 694 -2.56 5.19 -23.24
N TRP A 695 -3.81 5.23 -23.70
CA TRP A 695 -4.19 5.52 -25.08
C TRP A 695 -5.30 6.58 -25.12
N ARG A 696 -5.59 7.08 -26.33
CA ARG A 696 -6.78 7.89 -26.61
C ARG A 696 -7.53 7.32 -27.81
N LYS A 697 -8.81 7.62 -27.92
CA LYS A 697 -9.68 7.18 -29.01
C LYS A 697 -10.52 8.37 -29.50
N VAL A 698 -10.60 8.54 -30.81
CA VAL A 698 -11.46 9.52 -31.49
C VAL A 698 -12.30 8.80 -32.52
N PHE A 699 -13.49 9.29 -32.75
CA PHE A 699 -14.41 8.74 -33.74
C PHE A 699 -14.48 9.67 -34.95
N TYR A 700 -14.74 9.14 -36.13
CA TYR A 700 -14.96 9.98 -37.32
C TYR A 700 -16.13 9.51 -38.18
N GLN A 701 -16.88 10.49 -38.69
CA GLN A 701 -17.80 10.32 -39.81
C GLN A 701 -17.09 10.80 -41.09
N VAL A 702 -17.21 10.04 -42.18
CA VAL A 702 -16.86 10.53 -43.53
C VAL A 702 -18.14 10.98 -44.24
N THR A 703 -18.08 12.02 -45.06
CA THR A 703 -19.21 12.51 -45.85
C THR A 703 -18.70 12.95 -47.20
N ARG A 704 -19.08 12.25 -48.28
CA ARG A 704 -18.42 12.35 -49.60
C ARG A 704 -19.43 12.60 -50.74
N PRO A 705 -18.99 13.03 -51.94
CA PRO A 705 -19.86 13.09 -53.09
C PRO A 705 -20.34 11.68 -53.43
N LYS A 706 -21.64 11.53 -53.69
CA LYS A 706 -22.33 10.26 -53.95
C LYS A 706 -21.58 9.35 -54.93
N ASP A 707 -21.13 9.93 -56.04
CA ASP A 707 -20.54 9.24 -57.19
C ASP A 707 -19.00 9.16 -57.15
N THR A 708 -18.35 9.75 -56.13
CA THR A 708 -16.90 9.65 -55.91
C THR A 708 -16.64 8.65 -54.78
N ALA A 709 -15.88 7.60 -55.05
CA ALA A 709 -15.63 6.51 -54.10
C ALA A 709 -14.92 6.99 -52.82
N MET A 710 -15.16 6.29 -51.70
CA MET A 710 -14.41 6.53 -50.46
C MET A 710 -12.97 6.03 -50.62
N ALA A 711 -11.99 6.91 -50.45
CA ALA A 711 -10.58 6.55 -50.38
C ALA A 711 -10.31 5.65 -49.16
N ALA A 712 -9.27 4.82 -49.23
CA ALA A 712 -8.80 4.10 -48.06
C ALA A 712 -8.28 5.08 -47.00
N MET A 713 -8.60 4.86 -45.72
CA MET A 713 -8.13 5.70 -44.61
C MET A 713 -6.94 5.09 -43.83
N GLY A 714 -6.43 3.92 -44.25
CA GLY A 714 -5.46 3.14 -43.48
C GLY A 714 -4.13 3.86 -43.17
N GLY A 715 -3.64 4.76 -44.04
CA GLY A 715 -2.45 5.56 -43.74
C GLY A 715 -2.71 6.68 -42.73
N PHE A 716 -3.90 7.31 -42.78
CA PHE A 716 -4.37 8.22 -41.74
C PHE A 716 -4.53 7.50 -40.39
N ASP A 717 -5.18 6.33 -40.38
CA ASP A 717 -5.30 5.53 -39.15
C ASP A 717 -3.92 5.12 -38.58
N THR A 718 -2.95 4.88 -39.47
CA THR A 718 -1.56 4.55 -39.10
C THR A 718 -0.79 5.75 -38.54
N SER A 719 -0.95 6.96 -39.11
CA SER A 719 -0.26 8.16 -38.59
C SER A 719 -0.76 8.55 -37.21
N GLN A 720 -2.07 8.41 -36.94
CA GLN A 720 -2.62 8.69 -35.61
C GLN A 720 -2.21 7.63 -34.56
N ARG A 721 -2.11 6.35 -34.94
CA ARG A 721 -1.67 5.29 -34.01
C ARG A 721 -0.22 5.48 -33.51
N LYS A 722 0.62 6.23 -34.24
CA LYS A 722 1.98 6.61 -33.79
C LYS A 722 1.98 7.62 -32.64
N ILE A 723 0.91 8.39 -32.45
CA ILE A 723 0.74 9.38 -31.37
C ILE A 723 -0.22 8.88 -30.26
N PHE A 724 -0.34 7.55 -30.12
CA PHE A 724 -1.23 6.86 -29.16
C PHE A 724 -2.70 7.27 -29.26
N LEU A 725 -3.11 7.68 -30.46
CA LEU A 725 -4.48 7.99 -30.82
C LEU A 725 -5.04 6.88 -31.71
N GLU A 726 -6.15 6.29 -31.30
CA GLU A 726 -6.93 5.38 -32.12
C GLU A 726 -8.10 6.11 -32.77
N PRO A 727 -8.03 6.43 -34.08
CA PRO A 727 -9.19 6.86 -34.82
C PRO A 727 -10.07 5.65 -35.16
N VAL A 728 -11.39 5.86 -35.14
CA VAL A 728 -12.42 4.84 -35.40
C VAL A 728 -13.44 5.41 -36.37
N PHE A 729 -13.47 4.89 -37.59
CA PHE A 729 -14.54 5.18 -38.54
C PHE A 729 -15.89 4.69 -37.98
N THR A 730 -16.92 5.55 -38.02
CA THR A 730 -18.24 5.26 -37.44
C THR A 730 -19.35 5.08 -38.47
N ASN A 731 -19.43 5.96 -39.46
CA ASN A 731 -20.39 5.89 -40.55
C ASN A 731 -19.99 6.79 -41.72
N GLU A 732 -20.58 6.51 -42.89
CA GLU A 732 -20.57 7.36 -44.06
C GLU A 732 -21.86 8.21 -44.13
N LYS A 733 -21.81 9.32 -44.87
CA LYS A 733 -22.95 9.99 -45.49
C LYS A 733 -22.59 10.32 -46.95
N LEU A 734 -23.60 10.42 -47.80
CA LEU A 734 -23.43 10.82 -49.21
C LEU A 734 -23.99 12.23 -49.40
N MET A 735 -23.30 13.01 -50.23
CA MET A 735 -23.74 14.33 -50.69
C MET A 735 -24.15 14.26 -52.16
N ASP A 736 -25.30 14.84 -52.47
CA ASP A 736 -25.68 15.25 -53.83
C ASP A 736 -26.36 16.62 -53.82
N ALA A 737 -26.76 17.12 -54.99
CA ALA A 737 -27.27 18.48 -55.15
C ALA A 737 -28.50 18.77 -54.26
N SER A 738 -29.24 17.75 -53.82
CA SER A 738 -30.41 17.94 -52.94
C SER A 738 -30.06 18.42 -51.52
N ASN A 739 -28.79 18.35 -51.10
CA ASN A 739 -28.35 18.83 -49.80
C ASN A 739 -28.09 20.36 -49.74
N PHE A 740 -28.11 21.05 -50.88
CA PHE A 740 -27.63 22.43 -51.02
C PHE A 740 -28.70 23.36 -51.59
N THR A 741 -28.70 24.62 -51.14
CA THR A 741 -29.63 25.66 -51.63
C THR A 741 -29.30 26.15 -53.04
N VAL A 742 -28.02 26.01 -53.44
CA VAL A 742 -27.49 26.28 -54.77
C VAL A 742 -26.78 25.01 -55.22
N ASP A 743 -26.93 24.63 -56.49
CA ASP A 743 -26.22 23.48 -57.07
C ASP A 743 -24.69 23.61 -56.85
N PRO A 744 -24.03 22.68 -56.15
CA PRO A 744 -22.58 22.71 -55.91
C PRO A 744 -21.77 22.11 -57.06
N TYR A 745 -22.40 21.50 -58.07
CA TYR A 745 -21.71 20.80 -59.14
C TYR A 745 -21.38 21.72 -60.32
N ARG A 746 -20.13 21.69 -60.79
CA ARG A 746 -19.79 22.23 -62.12
C ARG A 746 -18.96 21.22 -62.89
N ALA A 747 -18.96 21.34 -64.21
CA ALA A 747 -18.07 20.55 -65.06
C ALA A 747 -16.60 20.89 -64.75
N ALA A 748 -15.72 19.88 -64.70
CA ALA A 748 -14.33 20.04 -64.27
C ALA A 748 -13.56 21.17 -65.00
N TRP A 749 -13.87 21.45 -66.26
CA TRP A 749 -13.31 22.56 -67.03
C TRP A 749 -13.56 23.96 -66.45
N GLN A 750 -14.57 24.13 -65.58
CA GLN A 750 -14.82 25.38 -64.86
C GLN A 750 -13.86 25.60 -63.69
N PHE A 751 -13.30 24.52 -63.13
CA PHE A 751 -12.30 24.58 -62.05
C PHE A 751 -10.86 24.53 -62.58
N GLU A 752 -10.61 23.87 -63.72
CA GLU A 752 -9.30 23.78 -64.36
C GLU A 752 -9.39 23.92 -65.87
N ALA A 753 -8.59 24.80 -66.48
CA ALA A 753 -8.68 25.09 -67.90
C ALA A 753 -8.27 23.87 -68.74
N GLY A 754 -9.05 23.52 -69.76
CA GLY A 754 -8.82 22.34 -70.60
C GLY A 754 -9.20 20.98 -69.98
N ALA A 755 -9.76 20.95 -68.76
CA ALA A 755 -10.25 19.70 -68.17
C ALA A 755 -11.54 19.18 -68.84
N GLY A 756 -12.02 18.01 -68.38
CA GLY A 756 -13.20 17.33 -68.94
C GLY A 756 -14.55 17.86 -68.44
N ASP A 757 -15.62 17.16 -68.82
CA ASP A 757 -17.01 17.51 -68.50
C ASP A 757 -17.59 16.75 -67.30
N LYS A 758 -16.78 15.98 -66.55
CA LYS A 758 -17.24 15.34 -65.30
C LYS A 758 -17.78 16.44 -64.37
N ALA A 759 -19.00 16.25 -63.86
CA ALA A 759 -19.52 17.06 -62.76
C ALA A 759 -18.70 16.81 -61.49
N MET A 760 -18.20 17.87 -60.87
CA MET A 760 -17.39 17.85 -59.65
C MET A 760 -18.16 18.61 -58.56
N LEU A 761 -18.40 17.98 -57.41
CA LEU A 761 -18.99 18.63 -56.24
C LEU A 761 -17.95 19.55 -55.60
N CYS A 762 -18.23 20.86 -55.63
CA CYS A 762 -17.39 21.87 -54.98
C CYS A 762 -17.87 22.19 -53.56
N ILE A 763 -16.94 22.27 -52.60
CA ILE A 763 -17.18 22.82 -51.26
C ILE A 763 -16.28 24.02 -51.00
N GLY A 764 -16.79 25.03 -50.29
CA GLY A 764 -16.03 26.14 -49.71
C GLY A 764 -16.95 27.06 -48.91
N THR A 765 -16.48 28.25 -48.53
CA THR A 765 -17.22 29.23 -47.69
C THR A 765 -18.66 29.56 -48.12
N HIS A 766 -19.04 29.27 -49.36
CA HIS A 766 -20.37 29.52 -49.91
C HIS A 766 -21.40 28.41 -49.60
N ASN A 767 -20.95 27.23 -49.17
CA ASN A 767 -21.81 26.05 -48.99
C ASN A 767 -21.33 25.02 -47.94
N ASP A 768 -20.16 25.22 -47.33
CA ASP A 768 -19.56 24.33 -46.33
C ASP A 768 -20.54 23.97 -45.20
N LYS A 769 -21.32 24.93 -44.70
CA LYS A 769 -22.34 24.70 -43.67
C LYS A 769 -23.35 23.62 -44.08
N LYS A 770 -23.67 23.48 -45.37
CA LYS A 770 -24.59 22.42 -45.83
C LYS A 770 -23.94 21.05 -45.91
N ALA A 771 -22.63 20.99 -46.06
CA ALA A 771 -21.89 19.75 -45.91
C ALA A 771 -21.67 19.36 -44.44
N THR A 772 -21.42 20.34 -43.55
CA THR A 772 -21.26 20.09 -42.10
C THR A 772 -22.58 19.86 -41.36
N ASP A 773 -23.71 20.45 -41.83
CA ASP A 773 -25.08 20.13 -41.38
C ASP A 773 -25.41 18.62 -41.55
N LEU A 774 -24.67 17.86 -42.37
CA LEU A 774 -24.80 16.40 -42.52
C LEU A 774 -24.06 15.59 -41.45
N PHE A 775 -23.37 16.24 -40.51
CA PHE A 775 -22.77 15.56 -39.36
C PHE A 775 -23.86 14.85 -38.55
N THR A 776 -23.76 13.53 -38.42
CA THR A 776 -24.57 12.83 -37.42
C THR A 776 -24.02 13.24 -36.06
N VAL A 777 -24.82 13.90 -35.22
CA VAL A 777 -24.42 14.30 -33.85
C VAL A 777 -23.78 13.13 -33.09
N GLU A 778 -22.82 13.42 -32.21
CA GLU A 778 -22.18 12.36 -31.43
C GLU A 778 -23.11 11.76 -30.36
N THR A 779 -23.04 10.45 -30.23
CA THR A 779 -23.55 9.69 -29.09
C THR A 779 -22.38 9.41 -28.15
N LYS A 780 -22.64 9.29 -26.84
CA LYS A 780 -21.60 9.08 -25.82
C LYS A 780 -20.73 7.83 -26.07
N ASP A 781 -21.23 6.81 -26.76
CA ASP A 781 -20.49 5.60 -27.14
C ASP A 781 -19.49 5.81 -28.29
N LYS A 782 -19.55 7.01 -28.90
CA LYS A 782 -18.79 7.47 -30.07
C LYS A 782 -18.25 8.88 -29.88
N ALA A 783 -18.10 9.34 -28.63
CA ALA A 783 -17.53 10.65 -28.30
C ALA A 783 -16.05 10.53 -27.87
N PRO A 784 -15.16 11.48 -28.19
CA PRO A 784 -15.37 12.63 -29.07
C PRO A 784 -15.36 12.22 -30.55
N LYS A 785 -16.20 12.85 -31.38
CA LYS A 785 -16.29 12.61 -32.83
C LYS A 785 -16.00 13.85 -33.66
N PHE A 786 -15.23 13.69 -34.73
CA PHE A 786 -15.02 14.72 -35.77
C PHE A 786 -15.58 14.28 -37.13
N HIS A 787 -15.60 15.21 -38.08
CA HIS A 787 -16.25 15.04 -39.38
C HIS A 787 -15.26 15.29 -40.52
N ILE A 788 -15.11 14.33 -41.43
CA ILE A 788 -14.35 14.49 -42.67
C ILE A 788 -15.33 14.71 -43.82
N VAL A 789 -15.42 15.95 -44.30
CA VAL A 789 -16.21 16.34 -45.47
C VAL A 789 -15.32 16.25 -46.70
N VAL A 790 -15.59 15.29 -47.58
CA VAL A 790 -14.86 15.08 -48.82
C VAL A 790 -15.56 15.83 -49.96
N CYS A 791 -14.82 16.61 -50.74
CA CYS A 791 -15.31 17.26 -51.96
C CYS A 791 -14.50 16.83 -53.19
N ASP A 792 -15.06 16.96 -54.41
CA ASP A 792 -14.28 16.74 -55.63
C ASP A 792 -13.34 17.95 -55.90
N GLU A 793 -13.78 19.15 -55.56
CA GLU A 793 -13.03 20.41 -55.66
C GLU A 793 -13.25 21.29 -54.42
N GLN A 794 -12.23 22.06 -54.01
CA GLN A 794 -12.37 23.07 -52.95
C GLN A 794 -12.09 24.45 -53.56
N PHE A 795 -13.11 25.31 -53.54
CA PHE A 795 -13.03 26.73 -53.88
C PHE A 795 -13.95 27.54 -52.96
N ASP A 796 -13.39 28.53 -52.29
CA ASP A 796 -14.13 29.47 -51.45
C ASP A 796 -14.74 30.57 -52.32
N ALA A 797 -15.96 30.99 -52.03
CA ALA A 797 -16.68 31.90 -52.93
C ALA A 797 -17.57 32.93 -52.22
N ASP A 798 -17.89 32.77 -50.93
CA ASP A 798 -18.59 33.84 -50.22
C ASP A 798 -17.73 35.12 -50.18
N GLY A 799 -18.36 36.27 -50.43
CA GLY A 799 -17.70 37.56 -50.63
C GLY A 799 -16.74 37.70 -51.83
N VAL A 800 -16.46 36.66 -52.63
CA VAL A 800 -15.44 36.72 -53.68
C VAL A 800 -15.95 37.37 -54.97
N GLN A 801 -15.31 38.47 -55.39
CA GLN A 801 -15.59 39.19 -56.63
C GLN A 801 -14.31 39.64 -57.36
N SER A 802 -14.44 39.97 -58.65
CA SER A 802 -13.42 40.69 -59.40
C SER A 802 -13.32 42.14 -58.93
N ASP A 803 -12.23 42.81 -59.30
CA ASP A 803 -12.20 44.27 -59.31
C ASP A 803 -13.19 44.85 -60.34
N PHE A 804 -13.45 46.15 -60.21
CA PHE A 804 -14.21 46.92 -61.18
C PHE A 804 -13.37 47.23 -62.43
N VAL A 805 -13.67 46.57 -63.55
CA VAL A 805 -12.90 46.67 -64.80
C VAL A 805 -13.64 47.54 -65.83
N HIS A 806 -12.89 48.46 -66.46
CA HIS A 806 -13.31 49.19 -67.66
C HIS A 806 -12.73 48.52 -68.91
N PHE A 807 -13.55 48.36 -69.96
CA PHE A 807 -13.12 47.69 -71.19
C PHE A 807 -13.79 48.31 -72.43
N ASP A 808 -12.98 48.74 -73.40
CA ASP A 808 -13.45 49.45 -74.58
C ASP A 808 -13.48 48.55 -75.83
N PHE A 809 -14.62 48.50 -76.51
CA PHE A 809 -14.73 47.99 -77.88
C PHE A 809 -14.61 49.16 -78.86
N ASP A 810 -13.45 49.24 -79.50
CA ASP A 810 -13.10 50.21 -80.56
C ASP A 810 -13.14 49.57 -81.96
N ASN A 811 -12.94 50.37 -83.01
CA ASN A 811 -12.97 49.90 -84.41
C ASN A 811 -12.02 48.74 -84.72
N ALA A 812 -10.87 48.68 -84.04
CA ALA A 812 -9.86 47.63 -84.23
C ALA A 812 -10.22 46.34 -83.48
N ASN A 813 -10.96 46.46 -82.36
CA ASN A 813 -11.25 45.37 -81.44
C ASN A 813 -12.77 45.12 -81.23
N LYS A 814 -13.59 45.44 -82.23
CA LYS A 814 -15.08 45.39 -82.21
C LYS A 814 -15.73 44.01 -82.23
N VAL A 815 -14.99 42.96 -81.87
CA VAL A 815 -15.45 41.56 -81.85
C VAL A 815 -15.40 40.98 -80.44
N ALA A 816 -16.08 39.85 -80.25
CA ALA A 816 -16.04 39.11 -78.99
C ALA A 816 -14.62 38.61 -78.69
N ARG A 817 -14.18 38.74 -77.43
CA ARG A 817 -12.81 38.41 -76.99
C ARG A 817 -12.74 38.13 -75.50
N ASP A 818 -11.74 37.36 -75.09
CA ASP A 818 -11.52 37.01 -73.69
C ASP A 818 -10.88 38.18 -72.94
N VAL A 819 -11.42 38.46 -71.76
CA VAL A 819 -10.99 39.52 -70.84
C VAL A 819 -10.56 38.87 -69.53
N THR A 820 -9.29 39.08 -69.18
CA THR A 820 -8.68 38.63 -67.94
C THR A 820 -9.06 39.58 -66.80
N LEU A 821 -9.63 39.05 -65.72
CA LEU A 821 -10.05 39.82 -64.55
C LEU A 821 -9.05 39.70 -63.39
N THR A 822 -8.95 40.75 -62.58
CA THR A 822 -8.18 40.78 -61.33
C THR A 822 -9.12 40.80 -60.13
N SER A 823 -8.57 40.62 -58.92
CA SER A 823 -9.24 40.99 -57.67
C SER A 823 -8.19 41.51 -56.69
N THR A 824 -8.49 42.62 -56.04
CA THR A 824 -7.74 43.17 -54.89
C THR A 824 -7.86 42.28 -53.65
N SER A 825 -8.87 41.40 -53.58
CA SER A 825 -9.10 40.45 -52.48
C SER A 825 -8.53 39.04 -52.72
N VAL A 826 -8.26 38.66 -53.98
CA VAL A 826 -7.85 37.30 -54.37
C VAL A 826 -6.76 37.35 -55.44
N PRO A 827 -5.59 36.72 -55.24
CA PRO A 827 -4.52 36.68 -56.24
C PRO A 827 -5.02 36.18 -57.61
N SER A 828 -4.56 36.78 -58.71
CA SER A 828 -5.07 36.49 -60.06
C SER A 828 -4.93 35.03 -60.52
N HIS A 829 -4.04 34.25 -59.91
CA HIS A 829 -3.88 32.80 -60.18
C HIS A 829 -4.82 31.91 -59.35
N LYS A 830 -5.51 32.50 -58.36
CA LYS A 830 -6.54 31.87 -57.52
C LYS A 830 -7.96 32.29 -57.90
N LEU A 831 -8.11 33.51 -58.44
CA LEU A 831 -9.38 34.01 -58.94
C LEU A 831 -9.89 33.12 -60.09
N THR A 832 -11.07 32.52 -59.90
CA THR A 832 -11.67 31.59 -60.84
C THR A 832 -13.08 32.04 -61.17
N MET A 833 -13.37 32.25 -62.46
CA MET A 833 -14.69 32.57 -62.98
C MET A 833 -15.45 31.26 -63.26
N ILE A 834 -16.69 31.17 -62.78
CA ILE A 834 -17.52 29.95 -62.78
C ILE A 834 -18.95 30.37 -63.16
N ASP A 835 -19.60 29.62 -64.05
CA ASP A 835 -20.89 30.00 -64.64
C ASP A 835 -21.83 28.79 -64.78
N PRO A 836 -22.93 28.71 -64.00
CA PRO A 836 -23.39 29.71 -63.01
C PRO A 836 -22.42 29.89 -61.84
N PRO A 837 -22.36 31.06 -61.18
CA PRO A 837 -21.49 31.29 -60.02
C PRO A 837 -21.79 30.30 -58.87
N LEU A 838 -20.78 29.98 -58.06
CA LEU A 838 -20.92 29.02 -56.94
C LEU A 838 -21.85 29.54 -55.84
N GLN A 839 -21.89 30.86 -55.63
CA GLN A 839 -22.79 31.56 -54.72
C GLN A 839 -24.23 31.67 -55.26
N GLY A 840 -24.49 31.18 -56.48
CA GLY A 840 -25.78 31.29 -57.16
C GLY A 840 -26.15 32.70 -57.64
N GLY A 841 -27.31 32.79 -58.29
CA GLY A 841 -27.75 34.01 -58.97
C GLY A 841 -26.93 34.33 -60.23
N ASN A 842 -26.92 35.58 -60.64
CA ASN A 842 -26.19 36.04 -61.84
C ASN A 842 -24.68 36.13 -61.57
N LEU A 843 -23.88 35.84 -62.60
CA LEU A 843 -22.42 36.02 -62.59
C LEU A 843 -22.02 37.51 -62.45
N ALA A 844 -22.78 38.42 -63.05
CA ALA A 844 -22.55 39.86 -62.94
C ALA A 844 -23.08 40.42 -61.61
N ILE A 845 -22.21 41.15 -60.90
CA ILE A 845 -22.59 42.04 -59.79
C ILE A 845 -22.98 43.40 -60.38
N GLN A 846 -22.11 43.97 -61.24
CA GLN A 846 -22.42 45.09 -62.10
C GLN A 846 -21.94 44.83 -63.52
N ALA A 847 -22.83 45.01 -64.50
CA ALA A 847 -22.49 44.94 -65.91
C ALA A 847 -23.24 46.04 -66.68
N LYS A 848 -22.54 47.10 -67.07
CA LYS A 848 -23.10 48.23 -67.83
C LYS A 848 -22.24 48.54 -69.04
N TRP A 849 -22.85 49.06 -70.10
CA TRP A 849 -22.14 49.61 -71.24
C TRP A 849 -22.53 51.07 -71.47
N GLN A 850 -21.64 51.81 -72.09
CA GLN A 850 -21.85 53.21 -72.45
C GLN A 850 -21.25 53.51 -73.81
N GLN A 851 -22.04 54.14 -74.67
CA GLN A 851 -21.53 54.72 -75.91
C GLN A 851 -20.58 55.87 -75.60
N MET A 852 -19.43 55.89 -76.26
CA MET A 852 -18.54 57.03 -76.30
C MET A 852 -18.34 57.46 -77.76
N THR A 853 -18.27 58.77 -77.96
CA THR A 853 -18.23 59.39 -79.30
C THR A 853 -17.12 60.43 -79.34
N PHE A 854 -16.21 60.31 -80.31
CA PHE A 854 -15.13 61.25 -80.56
C PHE A 854 -15.59 62.32 -81.54
N ALA A 855 -15.73 63.55 -81.05
CA ALA A 855 -16.16 64.70 -81.84
C ALA A 855 -15.40 65.95 -81.40
N ALA A 856 -15.10 66.85 -82.36
CA ALA A 856 -14.37 68.10 -82.12
C ALA A 856 -13.05 67.95 -81.32
N GLY A 857 -12.37 66.80 -81.44
CA GLY A 857 -11.11 66.51 -80.75
C GLY A 857 -11.25 65.94 -79.33
N ALA A 858 -12.46 65.70 -78.83
CA ALA A 858 -12.71 65.18 -77.49
C ALA A 858 -13.64 63.95 -77.49
N TRP A 859 -13.51 63.10 -76.47
CA TRP A 859 -14.45 62.02 -76.21
C TRP A 859 -15.63 62.52 -75.36
N THR A 860 -16.84 62.26 -75.84
CA THR A 860 -18.10 62.57 -75.14
C THR A 860 -18.83 61.28 -74.76
N THR A 861 -19.66 61.34 -73.72
CA THR A 861 -20.46 60.21 -73.26
C THR A 861 -21.87 60.26 -73.83
N GLY A 862 -22.31 59.15 -74.41
CA GLY A 862 -23.66 58.95 -74.94
C GLY A 862 -24.48 57.99 -74.07
N ALA A 863 -25.45 57.33 -74.71
CA ALA A 863 -26.37 56.38 -74.08
C ALA A 863 -25.64 55.32 -73.25
N ALA A 864 -26.17 55.01 -72.07
CA ALA A 864 -25.66 53.97 -71.19
C ALA A 864 -26.80 53.09 -70.70
N ASN A 865 -26.61 51.77 -70.75
CA ASN A 865 -27.59 50.76 -70.35
C ASN A 865 -26.89 49.60 -69.66
N ASP A 866 -27.65 48.68 -69.08
CA ASP A 866 -27.11 47.42 -68.58
C ASP A 866 -26.61 46.55 -69.76
N LEU A 867 -25.53 45.81 -69.56
CA LEU A 867 -25.00 44.85 -70.52
C LEU A 867 -25.74 43.52 -70.31
N PRO A 868 -26.42 42.96 -71.32
CA PRO A 868 -27.19 41.72 -71.14
C PRO A 868 -26.29 40.57 -70.70
N ALA A 869 -26.78 39.70 -69.80
CA ALA A 869 -25.98 38.58 -69.29
C ALA A 869 -25.41 37.68 -70.39
N ALA A 870 -26.14 37.50 -71.51
CA ALA A 870 -25.67 36.73 -72.66
C ALA A 870 -24.42 37.29 -73.37
N ASN A 871 -24.02 38.52 -73.08
CA ASN A 871 -22.78 39.15 -73.58
C ASN A 871 -21.54 38.81 -72.73
N ILE A 872 -21.70 38.13 -71.60
CA ILE A 872 -20.63 37.69 -70.69
C ILE A 872 -20.70 36.16 -70.61
N LYS A 873 -19.60 35.45 -70.91
CA LYS A 873 -19.59 33.97 -70.87
C LYS A 873 -18.29 33.42 -70.31
N VAL A 874 -18.37 32.41 -69.44
CA VAL A 874 -17.21 31.57 -69.11
C VAL A 874 -17.09 30.47 -70.17
N LEU A 875 -16.10 30.57 -71.07
CA LEU A 875 -15.91 29.60 -72.16
C LEU A 875 -14.97 28.45 -71.76
N LYS A 876 -15.28 27.24 -72.23
CA LYS A 876 -14.41 26.05 -72.07
C LYS A 876 -13.05 26.20 -72.78
N THR A 877 -12.98 27.05 -73.78
CA THR A 877 -11.78 27.35 -74.58
C THR A 877 -10.88 28.45 -74.01
N ARG A 878 -11.24 29.05 -72.86
CA ARG A 878 -10.46 30.13 -72.22
C ARG A 878 -9.04 29.68 -71.88
N GLY A 879 -8.09 30.60 -71.95
CA GLY A 879 -6.68 30.33 -71.61
C GLY A 879 -6.39 30.29 -70.11
N ALA A 880 -7.18 30.99 -69.29
CA ALA A 880 -6.98 31.09 -67.84
C ALA A 880 -8.30 31.10 -67.05
N LYS A 881 -8.22 30.75 -65.76
CA LYS A 881 -9.38 30.62 -64.85
C LYS A 881 -10.11 31.93 -64.57
N ASN A 882 -9.39 33.04 -64.56
CA ASN A 882 -9.90 34.39 -64.33
C ASN A 882 -10.41 35.09 -65.61
N GLN A 883 -10.64 34.35 -66.71
CA GLN A 883 -11.12 34.91 -67.97
C GLN A 883 -12.62 34.70 -68.20
N VAL A 884 -13.25 35.72 -68.76
CA VAL A 884 -14.58 35.68 -69.38
C VAL A 884 -14.50 36.19 -70.81
N ASN A 885 -15.29 35.61 -71.71
CA ASN A 885 -15.49 36.14 -73.05
C ASN A 885 -16.54 37.25 -73.00
N LEU A 886 -16.17 38.45 -73.46
CA LEU A 886 -17.08 39.59 -73.58
C LEU A 886 -17.41 39.84 -75.06
N THR A 887 -18.70 39.92 -75.36
CA THR A 887 -19.25 40.29 -76.68
C THR A 887 -19.83 41.71 -76.61
N PRO A 888 -19.61 42.60 -77.60
CA PRO A 888 -20.21 43.94 -77.57
C PRO A 888 -21.75 43.89 -77.67
N PRO A 889 -22.47 44.83 -77.04
CA PRO A 889 -23.93 44.91 -77.12
C PRO A 889 -24.37 45.33 -78.52
N ALA A 890 -25.37 44.64 -79.08
CA ALA A 890 -25.87 44.89 -80.45
C ALA A 890 -26.49 46.29 -80.66
N ALA A 891 -26.78 47.03 -79.58
CA ALA A 891 -27.29 48.40 -79.61
C ALA A 891 -26.18 49.48 -79.54
N GLY A 892 -24.91 49.09 -79.40
CA GLY A 892 -23.78 50.02 -79.38
C GLY A 892 -23.10 50.12 -80.74
N VAL A 893 -22.79 51.34 -81.19
CA VAL A 893 -22.08 51.60 -82.45
C VAL A 893 -20.58 51.55 -82.20
N ILE A 894 -19.83 50.87 -83.08
CA ILE A 894 -18.37 50.76 -82.98
C ILE A 894 -17.73 51.01 -84.36
N ASP A 895 -17.10 52.17 -84.52
CA ASP A 895 -16.47 52.65 -85.74
C ASP A 895 -15.28 53.60 -85.44
N ALA A 896 -14.78 54.33 -86.44
CA ALA A 896 -13.62 55.21 -86.29
C ALA A 896 -13.85 56.40 -85.32
N THR A 897 -15.10 56.72 -84.98
CA THR A 897 -15.51 57.78 -84.05
C THR A 897 -16.31 57.27 -82.85
N HIS A 898 -16.77 56.01 -82.87
CA HIS A 898 -17.64 55.43 -81.84
C HIS A 898 -16.98 54.25 -81.14
N VAL A 899 -16.99 54.27 -79.81
CA VAL A 899 -16.44 53.24 -78.92
C VAL A 899 -17.52 52.81 -77.93
N VAL A 900 -17.63 51.52 -77.63
CA VAL A 900 -18.50 51.02 -76.55
C VAL A 900 -17.67 50.67 -75.34
N ARG A 901 -17.81 51.47 -74.27
CA ARG A 901 -17.14 51.26 -72.98
C ARG A 901 -18.00 50.39 -72.07
N VAL A 902 -17.57 49.17 -71.83
CA VAL A 902 -18.13 48.27 -70.81
C VAL A 902 -17.49 48.59 -69.45
N ARG A 903 -18.31 48.45 -68.40
CA ARG A 903 -17.94 48.54 -66.98
C ARG A 903 -18.46 47.28 -66.30
N LEU A 904 -17.56 46.49 -65.72
CA LEU A 904 -17.82 45.11 -65.30
C LEU A 904 -17.27 44.82 -63.89
N GLU A 905 -18.07 44.10 -63.10
CA GLU A 905 -17.71 43.50 -61.83
C GLU A 905 -18.46 42.17 -61.71
N LEU A 906 -17.73 41.06 -61.53
CA LEU A 906 -18.29 39.70 -61.52
C LEU A 906 -18.06 39.00 -60.18
N LYS A 907 -18.96 38.08 -59.85
CA LYS A 907 -18.71 37.06 -58.83
C LYS A 907 -17.57 36.15 -59.28
N GLY A 908 -16.69 35.77 -58.35
CA GLY A 908 -15.62 34.81 -58.59
C GLY A 908 -15.60 33.72 -57.52
N ALA A 909 -14.55 32.90 -57.57
CA ALA A 909 -14.16 32.00 -56.49
C ALA A 909 -12.64 32.04 -56.30
N ASN A 910 -12.19 31.72 -55.09
CA ASN A 910 -10.80 31.68 -54.63
C ASN A 910 -10.36 30.22 -54.47
N GLY A 911 -9.46 29.75 -55.33
CA GLY A 911 -8.95 28.38 -55.26
C GLY A 911 -8.10 27.99 -56.47
N PRO A 912 -7.75 26.71 -56.64
CA PRO A 912 -8.15 25.58 -55.79
C PRO A 912 -7.41 25.60 -54.45
N TRP A 913 -8.06 25.04 -53.43
CA TRP A 913 -7.42 24.58 -52.19
C TRP A 913 -7.46 23.05 -52.12
N ALA A 914 -6.99 22.47 -51.02
CA ALA A 914 -7.03 21.02 -50.81
C ALA A 914 -7.69 20.59 -49.50
N GLY A 915 -7.85 21.49 -48.54
CA GLY A 915 -8.52 21.25 -47.28
C GLY A 915 -8.65 22.53 -46.47
N TRP A 916 -9.51 22.49 -45.45
CA TRP A 916 -9.71 23.53 -44.44
C TRP A 916 -10.50 22.94 -43.25
N ALA A 917 -10.30 23.45 -42.04
CA ALA A 917 -11.15 23.15 -40.89
C ALA A 917 -12.05 24.37 -40.58
N PRO A 918 -13.37 24.34 -40.88
CA PRO A 918 -14.24 25.50 -40.70
C PRO A 918 -14.37 25.92 -39.23
N ASP A 919 -14.15 27.21 -38.97
CA ASP A 919 -14.13 27.79 -37.62
C ASP A 919 -15.45 27.53 -36.87
N GLY A 920 -15.33 27.13 -35.59
CA GLY A 920 -16.49 26.81 -34.77
C GLY A 920 -17.19 25.49 -35.13
N THR A 921 -16.58 24.63 -35.96
CA THR A 921 -17.11 23.30 -36.29
C THR A 921 -16.17 22.17 -35.85
N VAL A 922 -16.71 20.95 -35.76
CA VAL A 922 -15.93 19.71 -35.57
C VAL A 922 -15.50 19.07 -36.90
N ALA A 923 -15.45 19.84 -37.99
CA ALA A 923 -15.29 19.35 -39.35
C ALA A 923 -13.97 19.75 -40.03
N SER A 924 -13.52 18.89 -40.93
CA SER A 924 -12.46 19.16 -41.90
C SER A 924 -13.01 18.92 -43.30
N VAL A 925 -13.01 19.96 -44.13
CA VAL A 925 -13.18 19.83 -45.57
C VAL A 925 -11.87 19.31 -46.16
N VAL A 926 -11.94 18.30 -47.01
CA VAL A 926 -10.82 17.59 -47.62
C VAL A 926 -11.13 17.36 -49.09
N LYS A 927 -10.27 17.85 -49.98
CA LYS A 927 -10.40 17.60 -51.41
C LYS A 927 -9.96 16.18 -51.75
N ALA A 928 -10.81 15.45 -52.46
CA ALA A 928 -10.48 14.16 -53.06
C ALA A 928 -9.29 14.29 -54.02
N SER A 929 -8.49 13.22 -54.09
CA SER A 929 -7.24 13.19 -54.84
C SER A 929 -7.13 11.89 -55.63
N SER A 930 -6.41 11.91 -56.76
CA SER A 930 -6.00 10.69 -57.48
C SER A 930 -4.99 9.83 -56.71
N SER A 931 -4.61 10.25 -55.50
CA SER A 931 -3.79 9.50 -54.54
C SER A 931 -4.45 9.53 -53.17
N ASP A 932 -4.89 8.37 -52.69
CA ASP A 932 -5.41 8.18 -51.33
C ASP A 932 -4.44 8.72 -50.28
N ALA A 933 -3.12 8.51 -50.45
CA ALA A 933 -2.10 9.00 -49.53
C ALA A 933 -2.11 10.53 -49.39
N ARG A 934 -2.30 11.27 -50.49
CA ARG A 934 -2.42 12.74 -50.42
C ARG A 934 -3.69 13.16 -49.69
N MET A 935 -4.81 12.45 -49.87
CA MET A 935 -6.05 12.72 -49.15
C MET A 935 -5.93 12.40 -47.65
N GLN A 936 -5.24 11.31 -47.29
CA GLN A 936 -4.92 10.94 -45.91
C GLN A 936 -4.02 11.96 -45.22
N ASP A 937 -2.98 12.44 -45.92
CA ASP A 937 -2.07 13.49 -45.43
C ASP A 937 -2.83 14.80 -45.17
N VAL A 938 -3.74 15.21 -46.06
CA VAL A 938 -4.65 16.35 -45.85
C VAL A 938 -5.55 16.11 -44.65
N ALA A 939 -6.25 14.97 -44.58
CA ALA A 939 -7.18 14.69 -43.48
C ALA A 939 -6.49 14.73 -42.11
N ALA A 940 -5.22 14.31 -42.01
CA ALA A 940 -4.43 14.44 -40.79
C ALA A 940 -3.94 15.87 -40.52
N HIS A 941 -3.63 16.65 -41.56
CA HIS A 941 -3.29 18.07 -41.47
C HIS A 941 -4.46 18.89 -40.90
N GLU A 942 -5.64 18.78 -41.51
CA GLU A 942 -6.84 19.49 -41.05
C GLU A 942 -7.32 19.01 -39.67
N MET A 943 -7.13 17.72 -39.34
CA MET A 943 -7.37 17.21 -37.97
C MET A 943 -6.41 17.86 -36.96
N GLY A 944 -5.19 18.21 -37.36
CA GLY A 944 -4.24 18.97 -36.54
C GLY A 944 -4.70 20.41 -36.28
N HIS A 945 -5.32 21.07 -37.26
CA HIS A 945 -5.97 22.37 -37.07
C HIS A 945 -7.19 22.26 -36.16
N LEU A 946 -8.08 21.27 -36.39
CA LEU A 946 -9.25 20.99 -35.53
C LEU A 946 -8.90 20.81 -34.05
N PHE A 947 -7.81 20.10 -33.74
CA PHE A 947 -7.36 19.93 -32.35
C PHE A 947 -6.44 21.06 -31.86
N ALA A 948 -6.12 22.08 -32.67
CA ALA A 948 -5.10 23.10 -32.41
C ALA A 948 -3.72 22.50 -32.02
N LYS A 949 -2.92 22.14 -33.03
CA LYS A 949 -1.65 21.41 -32.90
C LYS A 949 -0.51 22.12 -33.65
N ALA A 950 0.74 21.85 -33.25
CA ALA A 950 1.85 22.80 -33.33
C ALA A 950 1.57 24.05 -32.47
N ARG A 951 1.64 23.86 -31.14
CA ARG A 951 1.25 24.85 -30.12
C ARG A 951 2.10 26.13 -30.18
N VAL A 952 1.43 27.27 -30.06
CA VAL A 952 2.01 28.62 -30.08
C VAL A 952 2.04 29.35 -28.72
N ASP A 953 1.39 28.79 -27.69
CA ASP A 953 1.24 29.39 -26.35
C ASP A 953 1.71 28.44 -25.24
N SER A 954 2.64 28.90 -24.40
CA SER A 954 3.42 28.05 -23.50
C SER A 954 2.60 27.27 -22.46
N LEU A 955 2.86 25.97 -22.34
CA LEU A 955 2.45 25.17 -21.20
C LEU A 955 3.64 24.95 -20.26
N ALA A 956 3.45 25.17 -18.95
CA ALA A 956 4.50 24.96 -17.97
C ALA A 956 5.13 23.56 -18.12
N GLY A 957 6.46 23.49 -18.20
CA GLY A 957 7.22 22.25 -18.39
C GLY A 957 7.18 21.61 -19.77
N ILE A 958 6.44 22.15 -20.74
CA ILE A 958 6.33 21.61 -22.10
C ILE A 958 6.50 22.76 -23.11
N PRO A 959 7.68 22.90 -23.76
CA PRO A 959 7.99 24.06 -24.58
C PRO A 959 7.17 24.11 -25.85
N ASP A 960 6.99 25.32 -26.39
CA ASP A 960 6.25 25.52 -27.62
C ASP A 960 6.94 24.95 -28.85
N HIS A 961 6.13 24.79 -29.89
CA HIS A 961 6.55 24.10 -31.09
C HIS A 961 7.57 24.97 -31.86
N LYS A 962 8.88 24.74 -31.64
CA LYS A 962 9.98 25.61 -32.12
C LYS A 962 10.08 25.84 -33.63
N PHE A 963 9.31 25.11 -34.43
CA PHE A 963 9.17 25.29 -35.88
C PHE A 963 7.73 25.66 -36.25
N PHE A 964 6.98 26.36 -35.37
CA PHE A 964 5.64 26.84 -35.72
C PHE A 964 5.74 28.11 -36.55
N TYR A 965 4.82 28.27 -37.51
CA TYR A 965 4.62 29.53 -38.21
C TYR A 965 3.15 29.78 -38.51
N GLN A 966 2.79 31.05 -38.61
CA GLN A 966 1.47 31.58 -38.95
C GLN A 966 1.66 32.61 -40.06
N GLN A 967 1.81 32.14 -41.30
CA GLN A 967 1.76 32.97 -42.52
C GLN A 967 1.44 32.07 -43.72
N ARG A 968 0.23 32.22 -44.30
CA ARG A 968 -0.24 31.76 -45.65
C ARG A 968 -1.78 31.73 -45.82
N GLY A 969 -2.55 32.33 -44.92
CA GLY A 969 -4.01 32.49 -45.09
C GLY A 969 -4.83 31.20 -44.89
N GLY A 970 -4.36 30.32 -44.01
CA GLY A 970 -5.12 29.14 -43.54
C GLY A 970 -5.43 29.23 -42.04
N SER A 971 -6.38 28.41 -41.58
CA SER A 971 -6.85 28.38 -40.18
C SER A 971 -5.82 27.74 -39.24
N GLY A 972 -4.93 28.55 -38.66
CA GLY A 972 -4.08 28.14 -37.53
C GLY A 972 -2.59 27.90 -37.84
N SER A 973 -1.88 27.38 -36.84
CA SER A 973 -0.42 27.24 -36.85
C SER A 973 0.06 26.03 -37.65
N HIS A 974 1.11 26.24 -38.44
CA HIS A 974 1.73 25.24 -39.30
C HIS A 974 3.12 24.82 -38.77
N CYS A 975 3.65 23.70 -39.24
CA CYS A 975 4.91 23.11 -38.76
C CYS A 975 6.01 23.09 -39.83
N ALA A 976 6.98 24.00 -39.76
CA ALA A 976 8.17 24.09 -40.61
C ALA A 976 9.23 23.01 -40.34
N PHE A 977 8.94 21.92 -39.62
CA PHE A 977 9.95 20.93 -39.25
C PHE A 977 10.57 20.26 -40.49
N GLY A 978 11.89 20.42 -40.64
CA GLY A 978 12.65 19.90 -41.78
C GLY A 978 12.43 20.62 -43.10
N ALA A 979 11.81 21.81 -43.07
CA ALA A 979 11.56 22.67 -44.22
C ALA A 979 12.74 23.60 -44.53
N THR A 980 12.84 24.03 -45.78
CA THR A 980 13.76 25.10 -46.20
C THR A 980 13.02 26.43 -46.23
N TRP A 981 13.59 27.45 -45.61
CA TRP A 981 13.10 28.82 -45.69
C TRP A 981 13.70 29.56 -46.89
N THR A 982 12.84 30.20 -47.69
CA THR A 982 13.22 31.14 -48.74
C THR A 982 12.58 32.49 -48.42
N ALA A 983 13.39 33.53 -48.19
CA ALA A 983 12.89 34.88 -47.95
C ALA A 983 12.23 35.46 -49.21
N ASP A 984 11.13 36.20 -49.04
CA ASP A 984 10.50 36.98 -50.11
C ASP A 984 10.95 38.43 -49.98
N ALA A 985 11.73 38.89 -50.96
CA ALA A 985 12.27 40.26 -51.01
C ALA A 985 11.23 41.34 -51.35
N THR A 986 9.97 40.95 -51.61
CA THR A 986 8.87 41.85 -52.01
C THR A 986 7.72 41.91 -51.00
N ALA A 987 7.68 41.01 -50.03
CA ALA A 987 6.64 40.97 -49.00
C ALA A 987 7.02 41.76 -47.73
N PRO A 988 6.05 42.33 -46.98
CA PRO A 988 6.32 43.10 -45.76
C PRO A 988 6.85 42.21 -44.64
N ALA A 989 7.75 42.75 -43.82
CA ALA A 989 8.36 42.02 -42.71
C ALA A 989 7.31 41.56 -41.69
N LEU A 990 7.33 40.26 -41.35
CA LEU A 990 6.45 39.67 -40.33
C LEU A 990 6.57 40.40 -38.99
N ASN A 991 5.42 40.75 -38.42
CA ASN A 991 5.33 41.29 -37.07
C ASN A 991 5.03 40.16 -36.06
N PRO A 992 5.98 39.72 -35.23
CA PRO A 992 5.77 38.61 -34.30
C PRO A 992 4.78 38.92 -33.16
N ALA A 993 4.27 40.15 -33.06
CA ALA A 993 3.24 40.53 -32.10
C ALA A 993 1.80 40.29 -32.60
N THR A 994 1.57 40.23 -33.92
CA THR A 994 0.28 39.83 -34.52
C THR A 994 0.19 38.30 -34.60
N ALA A 995 -1.00 37.74 -34.38
CA ALA A 995 -1.16 36.27 -34.34
C ALA A 995 -1.13 35.66 -35.74
N GLU A 996 -1.51 36.44 -36.74
CA GLU A 996 -1.61 36.13 -38.17
C GLU A 996 -0.25 36.21 -38.88
N GLU A 997 0.81 36.58 -38.14
CA GLU A 997 2.14 36.94 -38.63
C GLU A 997 3.28 36.37 -37.74
N ARG A 998 2.99 35.37 -36.89
CA ARG A 998 3.92 34.84 -35.87
C ARG A 998 4.76 33.66 -36.39
N ASP A 999 6.08 33.71 -36.22
CA ASP A 999 6.99 32.59 -36.50
C ASP A 999 7.97 32.35 -35.32
N ALA A 1000 8.01 31.12 -34.81
CA ALA A 1000 8.91 30.70 -33.72
C ALA A 1000 10.41 30.76 -34.08
N GLN A 1001 10.74 30.79 -35.36
CA GLN A 1001 12.10 30.82 -35.89
C GLN A 1001 12.62 32.25 -36.09
N GLY A 1002 11.75 33.26 -35.97
CA GLY A 1002 12.11 34.67 -36.17
C GLY A 1002 12.41 35.04 -37.62
N ASN A 1003 11.95 34.24 -38.58
CA ASN A 1003 12.03 34.58 -40.00
C ASN A 1003 11.05 35.72 -40.34
N GLY A 1004 11.43 36.52 -41.34
CA GLY A 1004 10.62 37.64 -41.82
C GLY A 1004 9.61 37.22 -42.90
N ALA A 1005 9.38 38.09 -43.88
CA ALA A 1005 8.53 37.77 -45.02
C ALA A 1005 9.15 36.65 -45.89
N GLY A 1006 8.35 35.67 -46.30
CA GLY A 1006 8.86 34.61 -47.17
C GLY A 1006 8.01 33.36 -47.22
N ARG A 1007 8.69 32.25 -47.50
CA ARG A 1007 8.05 31.00 -47.90
C ARG A 1007 8.88 29.81 -47.41
N TYR A 1008 8.22 28.90 -46.71
CA TYR A 1008 8.75 27.57 -46.46
C TYR A 1008 8.40 26.59 -47.58
N ASP A 1009 9.37 25.76 -47.96
CA ASP A 1009 9.24 24.64 -48.90
C ASP A 1009 9.77 23.32 -48.26
N ASP A 1010 9.45 22.16 -48.85
CA ASP A 1010 10.02 20.82 -48.54
C ASP A 1010 9.95 20.27 -47.10
N GLY A 1011 9.11 20.82 -46.22
CA GLY A 1011 8.99 20.35 -44.82
C GLY A 1011 8.46 18.91 -44.67
N LYS A 1012 8.88 18.24 -43.58
CA LYS A 1012 8.75 16.79 -43.37
C LYS A 1012 7.61 16.36 -42.44
N CYS A 1013 7.05 17.28 -41.66
CA CYS A 1013 5.88 17.00 -40.81
C CYS A 1013 4.58 17.03 -41.62
N ILE A 1014 3.60 16.22 -41.25
CA ILE A 1014 2.23 16.30 -41.77
C ILE A 1014 1.59 17.70 -41.56
N MET A 1015 1.91 18.38 -40.45
CA MET A 1015 1.52 19.78 -40.19
C MET A 1015 2.25 20.84 -41.04
N PHE A 1016 3.15 20.44 -41.94
CA PHE A 1016 3.74 21.37 -42.89
C PHE A 1016 2.74 21.82 -43.96
N GLY A 1017 1.89 20.89 -44.39
CA GLY A 1017 1.01 21.06 -45.53
C GLY A 1017 1.38 20.22 -46.76
N ILE A 1018 0.43 20.25 -47.68
CA ILE A 1018 0.08 19.28 -48.74
C ILE A 1018 1.07 19.10 -49.91
N VAL A 1019 2.22 19.78 -49.88
CA VAL A 1019 2.97 20.16 -51.10
C VAL A 1019 4.04 19.17 -51.59
N ALA A 1020 4.35 18.11 -50.83
CA ALA A 1020 5.27 17.06 -51.27
C ALA A 1020 4.68 15.67 -51.01
N ALA A 1021 5.12 14.67 -51.79
CA ALA A 1021 4.53 13.34 -51.79
C ALA A 1021 4.80 12.55 -50.50
N ALA A 1022 3.74 11.99 -49.90
CA ALA A 1022 3.73 11.04 -48.79
C ALA A 1022 4.40 11.52 -47.48
N LYS A 1023 3.66 12.30 -46.67
CA LYS A 1023 4.08 12.81 -45.35
C LYS A 1023 3.28 12.19 -44.20
N VAL A 1024 3.25 10.86 -44.14
CA VAL A 1024 2.39 10.06 -43.22
C VAL A 1024 2.89 10.07 -41.75
N GLU A 1025 3.58 11.12 -41.30
CA GLU A 1025 4.21 11.23 -39.97
C GLU A 1025 4.16 12.62 -39.31
N TRP A 1026 3.95 12.60 -37.99
CA TRP A 1026 4.08 13.75 -37.10
C TRP A 1026 5.55 13.93 -36.68
N CYS A 1027 6.06 15.17 -36.70
CA CYS A 1027 7.37 15.45 -36.09
C CYS A 1027 7.32 15.30 -34.55
N LYS A 1028 8.47 15.13 -33.90
CA LYS A 1028 8.56 14.92 -32.43
C LYS A 1028 7.81 15.98 -31.61
N HIS A 1029 7.80 17.24 -32.04
CA HIS A 1029 7.09 18.32 -31.33
C HIS A 1029 5.56 18.27 -31.54
N CYS A 1030 5.07 18.09 -32.78
CA CYS A 1030 3.64 17.93 -33.04
C CYS A 1030 3.09 16.66 -32.38
N ALA A 1031 3.85 15.57 -32.43
CA ALA A 1031 3.52 14.34 -31.72
C ALA A 1031 3.41 14.60 -30.21
N LEU A 1032 4.42 15.23 -29.60
CA LEU A 1032 4.39 15.65 -28.19
C LEU A 1032 3.13 16.45 -27.84
N ASP A 1033 2.73 17.42 -28.68
CA ASP A 1033 1.50 18.21 -28.47
C ASP A 1033 0.22 17.38 -28.45
N TYR A 1034 0.15 16.26 -29.19
CA TYR A 1034 -0.90 15.26 -28.99
C TYR A 1034 -0.68 14.40 -27.74
N LEU A 1035 0.57 14.05 -27.41
CA LEU A 1035 0.87 13.11 -26.33
C LEU A 1035 0.42 13.57 -24.94
N PHE A 1036 0.10 14.83 -24.66
CA PHE A 1036 -0.49 15.25 -23.37
C PHE A 1036 -1.87 15.95 -23.48
N HIS A 1037 -2.45 16.11 -24.68
CA HIS A 1037 -3.68 16.89 -24.85
C HIS A 1037 -4.93 16.20 -24.28
N ASP A 1038 -5.94 17.01 -23.92
CA ASP A 1038 -7.22 16.55 -23.36
C ASP A 1038 -8.35 16.68 -24.38
N MET A 1039 -8.59 15.62 -25.15
CA MET A 1039 -9.60 15.59 -26.21
C MET A 1039 -11.01 15.27 -25.69
N SER A 1040 -11.21 15.09 -24.37
CA SER A 1040 -12.55 14.87 -23.80
C SER A 1040 -13.50 16.08 -23.98
N LYS A 1041 -12.92 17.26 -24.28
CA LYS A 1041 -13.61 18.53 -24.52
C LYS A 1041 -13.78 18.89 -26.00
N PHE A 1042 -13.43 18.00 -26.93
CA PHE A 1042 -13.78 18.17 -28.34
C PHE A 1042 -15.24 17.77 -28.53
N HIS A 1043 -16.10 18.71 -28.94
CA HIS A 1043 -17.55 18.58 -29.13
C HIS A 1043 -18.08 19.73 -30.00
#